data_AF-A0A9P4WKR3-F1
#
_entry.id   AF-A0A9P4WKR3-F1
#
_cell.length_a   1.000
_cell.length_b   1.000
_cell.length_c   1.000
_cell.angle_alpha   90.00
_cell.angle_beta   90.00
_cell.angle_gamma   90.00
#
_symmetry.space_group_name_H-M   'P 1'
#
loop_
_entity.id
_entity.type
_entity.pdbx_description
1 polymer ?
#
loop_
_entity_poly.entity_id
_entity_poly.type
_entity_poly.pdbx_seq_one_letter_code
_entity_poly.pdbx_strand_id
1 'polypeptide(L)'
;MSDLFVELTAPNGHKYKQPRGLFINNEFVYSYIFAATHNKADLKSDEKEIVSVYAAGEEDVNDAVAAARKAFKSTEWRDIDTNARADILFKFAQLIEEHRETLATIETWDNGKPYQVSFNDDLGEVIGTIKYYAGYANKIHGQVIDTSPAKLAYTLREPLGVCGQIIPWNFPLAMAAWKLGPALCTGNTVVLKAAEQTPLSILYLGTLVKEAGFPPGVVNIINGLGRTAGAALAKHPDVAKIAFTGSTATGKEIMKMAAGTMKNITLETGGKSPLLVFDDADLDQAVKWSHVGIMYNQGQVCTATSRILVQDGVYDQFVSAFKEYVAKTSVVGDPFKDDTFQGPQVTQAQYERVLSYIEAGKSEGATLVSGGKAYKDVGGKGFFIEPTIFSDVKDDHKIYREEVFGPFVAISSFKTEEEAVERANDTTYGLGAALFTENITKAHRVARNIEAGMVWINSSNDSDIRIPFGGVKQSGIGRELGEAGLEAYTNKKAVHVNLGTKLSIPALSTGELEIIAITTNARNSSRKSIARTARTITTMGNQPSSEKGKKGEKGADGVPLGREYYRSLERSDTQGSTRSLRNSIRNKIPGTGKTDSPRNSVSNLSQITNGKDDKSDAVSLKSEKSKGGKSSRRGSSASDGAGLVETAAQVEKLPDEPQPPPSPVHGATVGTGHEAVEKAQQTGEVDRVSEVPPSGVPPPSASAQPGESILQKKGQPIPRLPEPPAANDGAGSPMEISALKAIDLDDMIQRLLDAAYAGKVTKTVCLKNAEIFAICSAAREVFLSQPALLELAPPVKIVGDIHGQYTDLIRMFEMCGFPPNSNYLFLGDYVDRGKQSLETILLLMCYKLKFPENFFLLRGNHECANVTRVYGFYDECKRRCNIKVWKAFVDTFNCLPIAAIVAQKIFCVHGGLSPSLSHMDDIRQIARPTDVPDYGLLNDLLWSDPADMENDWESNERGVSYCFGKKVIMEFLQRHDFDLVCRAHMVVEDGYEFFNDRVLVTVFSAPNYCGEFDNWGAVMSVSGELLCSFELLKPLDSSALKSHIKKSRNKRQSMLNSPPAHYAPQSY
;
A
#
# COMPACT_ATOMS: atom_id res chain seq x y z
N MET A 1 -18.98 -37.71 15.03
CA MET A 1 -17.54 -37.56 15.35
C MET A 1 -16.63 -38.50 14.56
N SER A 2 -16.99 -39.77 14.29
CA SER A 2 -16.12 -40.70 13.53
C SER A 2 -15.69 -40.19 12.15
N ASP A 3 -16.55 -39.47 11.41
CA ASP A 3 -16.24 -39.00 10.04
C ASP A 3 -15.30 -37.80 9.94
N LEU A 4 -15.00 -37.12 11.04
CA LEU A 4 -14.12 -35.94 11.06
C LEU A 4 -12.63 -36.28 11.11
N PHE A 5 -12.30 -37.57 11.24
CA PHE A 5 -10.94 -38.08 11.26
C PHE A 5 -10.84 -39.33 10.41
N VAL A 6 -9.67 -39.62 9.85
CA VAL A 6 -9.38 -40.88 9.15
C VAL A 6 -7.97 -41.35 9.49
N GLU A 7 -7.81 -42.65 9.68
CA GLU A 7 -6.49 -43.27 9.84
C GLU A 7 -5.87 -43.43 8.44
N LEU A 8 -4.69 -42.83 8.21
CA LEU A 8 -3.96 -42.93 6.95
C LEU A 8 -2.62 -43.66 7.17
N THR A 9 -2.12 -44.27 6.10
CA THR A 9 -0.76 -44.81 6.02
C THR A 9 -0.07 -44.14 4.84
N ALA A 10 0.98 -43.37 5.11
CA ALA A 10 1.74 -42.65 4.10
C ALA A 10 2.69 -43.59 3.30
N PRO A 11 3.26 -43.16 2.17
CA PRO A 11 4.14 -44.00 1.35
C PRO A 11 5.40 -44.53 2.06
N ASN A 12 5.92 -43.79 3.05
CA ASN A 12 7.00 -44.25 3.94
C ASN A 12 6.55 -45.26 5.02
N GLY A 13 5.28 -45.67 5.02
CA GLY A 13 4.70 -46.60 5.99
C GLY A 13 4.24 -45.96 7.30
N HIS A 14 4.48 -44.66 7.51
CA HIS A 14 4.07 -43.95 8.72
C HIS A 14 2.54 -43.90 8.85
N LYS A 15 2.04 -44.11 10.06
CA LYS A 15 0.60 -44.19 10.35
C LYS A 15 0.17 -43.09 11.30
N TYR A 16 -0.88 -42.39 10.93
CA TYR A 16 -1.39 -41.26 11.70
C TYR A 16 -2.87 -41.01 11.42
N LYS A 17 -3.49 -40.28 12.34
CA LYS A 17 -4.91 -39.92 12.28
C LYS A 17 -5.07 -38.51 11.73
N GLN A 18 -5.45 -38.38 10.47
CA GLN A 18 -5.67 -37.11 9.79
C GLN A 18 -7.01 -36.48 10.19
N PRO A 19 -7.05 -35.25 10.73
CA PRO A 19 -8.27 -34.47 10.85
C PRO A 19 -8.76 -34.02 9.46
N ARG A 20 -10.07 -34.08 9.22
CA ARG A 20 -10.72 -33.70 7.95
C ARG A 20 -11.59 -32.46 8.07
N GLY A 21 -12.08 -32.17 9.27
CA GLY A 21 -12.94 -31.02 9.57
C GLY A 21 -12.18 -29.71 9.71
N LEU A 22 -12.92 -28.60 9.73
CA LEU A 22 -12.38 -27.28 10.09
C LEU A 22 -12.10 -27.25 11.60
N PHE A 23 -11.05 -26.56 12.05
CA PHE A 23 -10.75 -26.43 13.48
C PHE A 23 -11.21 -25.06 13.98
N ILE A 24 -12.35 -25.01 14.66
CA ILE A 24 -12.97 -23.77 15.14
C ILE A 24 -13.23 -23.91 16.63
N ASN A 25 -12.84 -22.89 17.41
CA ASN A 25 -13.08 -22.85 18.86
C ASN A 25 -12.56 -24.12 19.62
N ASN A 26 -11.36 -24.58 19.30
CA ASN A 26 -10.73 -25.81 19.80
C ASN A 26 -11.45 -27.14 19.47
N GLU A 27 -12.44 -27.15 18.57
CA GLU A 27 -13.07 -28.38 18.11
C GLU A 27 -12.94 -28.55 16.59
N PHE A 28 -12.82 -29.80 16.14
CA PHE A 28 -12.98 -30.13 14.73
C PHE A 28 -14.47 -30.21 14.40
N VAL A 29 -14.90 -29.45 13.40
CA VAL A 29 -16.30 -29.31 12.99
C VAL A 29 -16.49 -29.61 11.50
N TYR A 30 -17.73 -29.94 11.15
CA TYR A 30 -18.18 -30.02 9.77
C TYR A 30 -18.35 -28.61 9.19
N SER A 31 -18.15 -28.44 7.88
CA SER A 31 -18.59 -27.21 7.20
C SER A 31 -20.11 -27.23 6.99
N TYR A 32 -20.74 -26.05 7.01
CA TYR A 32 -22.14 -25.89 6.59
C TYR A 32 -22.41 -26.34 5.13
N ILE A 33 -21.41 -26.31 4.24
CA ILE A 33 -21.56 -26.74 2.83
C ILE A 33 -21.38 -28.27 2.73
N PHE A 34 -22.33 -29.01 3.30
CA PHE A 34 -22.20 -30.45 3.58
C PHE A 34 -22.24 -31.39 2.35
N ALA A 35 -22.46 -30.90 1.12
CA ALA A 35 -22.86 -31.75 -0.01
C ALA A 35 -22.10 -31.62 -1.34
N ALA A 36 -21.27 -30.58 -1.55
CA ALA A 36 -20.75 -30.27 -2.90
C ALA A 36 -19.26 -29.94 -3.02
N THR A 37 -18.57 -29.59 -1.92
CA THR A 37 -17.17 -29.13 -1.98
C THR A 37 -16.32 -29.78 -0.89
N HIS A 38 -15.85 -30.99 -1.16
CA HIS A 38 -14.62 -31.47 -0.54
C HIS A 38 -13.43 -30.93 -1.32
N ASN A 39 -12.41 -30.42 -0.64
CA ASN A 39 -11.10 -30.28 -1.26
C ASN A 39 -10.46 -31.67 -1.29
N LYS A 40 -10.01 -32.11 -2.47
CA LYS A 40 -9.22 -33.33 -2.61
C LYS A 40 -7.75 -32.97 -2.36
N ALA A 41 -7.18 -33.53 -1.30
CA ALA A 41 -5.73 -33.60 -1.20
C ALA A 41 -5.28 -34.74 -2.12
N ASP A 42 -4.71 -34.41 -3.28
CA ASP A 42 -4.20 -35.39 -4.25
C ASP A 42 -2.69 -35.63 -4.05
N LEU A 43 -2.22 -36.83 -4.31
CA LEU A 43 -0.81 -37.22 -4.33
C LEU A 43 -0.18 -36.78 -5.65
N LYS A 44 0.72 -35.79 -5.58
CA LYS A 44 1.28 -35.12 -6.77
C LYS A 44 2.21 -36.02 -7.61
N SER A 45 2.72 -37.11 -7.02
CA SER A 45 3.64 -38.05 -7.66
C SER A 45 2.96 -39.16 -8.46
N ASP A 46 1.69 -39.50 -8.19
CA ASP A 46 0.98 -40.57 -8.91
C ASP A 46 -0.48 -40.24 -9.31
N GLU A 47 -0.93 -39.02 -9.02
CA GLU A 47 -2.23 -38.43 -9.37
C GLU A 47 -3.44 -39.07 -8.66
N LYS A 48 -3.24 -39.78 -7.53
CA LYS A 48 -4.34 -40.36 -6.72
C LYS A 48 -4.81 -39.43 -5.59
N GLU A 49 -6.09 -39.46 -5.26
CA GLU A 49 -6.60 -38.81 -4.05
C GLU A 49 -6.02 -39.46 -2.78
N ILE A 50 -5.45 -38.65 -1.89
CA ILE A 50 -5.04 -39.02 -0.52
C ILE A 50 -6.29 -39.06 0.37
N VAL A 51 -7.00 -37.93 0.46
CA VAL A 51 -8.21 -37.76 1.27
C VAL A 51 -8.99 -36.50 0.86
N SER A 52 -10.32 -36.59 0.95
CA SER A 52 -11.23 -35.45 0.86
C SER A 52 -11.42 -34.74 2.22
N VAL A 53 -11.18 -33.43 2.30
CA VAL A 53 -11.39 -32.60 3.52
C VAL A 53 -12.53 -31.58 3.35
N TYR A 54 -13.14 -31.13 4.45
CA TYR A 54 -14.23 -30.13 4.43
C TYR A 54 -13.71 -28.77 3.99
N ALA A 55 -14.43 -28.06 3.12
CA ALA A 55 -14.03 -26.73 2.64
C ALA A 55 -14.99 -25.64 3.15
N ALA A 56 -14.45 -24.63 3.82
CA ALA A 56 -15.19 -23.52 4.42
C ALA A 56 -15.96 -22.67 3.40
N GLY A 57 -17.22 -22.38 3.75
CA GLY A 57 -18.06 -21.33 3.18
C GLY A 57 -17.86 -19.98 3.86
N GLU A 58 -18.79 -19.05 3.63
CA GLU A 58 -18.80 -17.73 4.28
C GLU A 58 -19.30 -17.84 5.74
N GLU A 59 -20.26 -18.73 5.97
CA GLU A 59 -20.82 -19.05 7.28
C GLU A 59 -19.76 -19.63 8.23
N ASP A 60 -18.92 -20.54 7.74
CA ASP A 60 -17.80 -21.12 8.50
C ASP A 60 -16.75 -20.06 8.88
N VAL A 61 -16.51 -19.08 7.98
CA VAL A 61 -15.62 -17.94 8.25
C VAL A 61 -16.23 -17.04 9.33
N ASN A 62 -17.54 -16.77 9.26
CA ASN A 62 -18.24 -15.96 10.25
C ASN A 62 -18.17 -16.61 11.65
N ASP A 63 -18.38 -17.93 11.75
CA ASP A 63 -18.25 -18.67 13.02
C ASP A 63 -16.81 -18.66 13.55
N ALA A 64 -15.81 -18.85 12.68
CA ALA A 64 -14.40 -18.77 13.06
C ALA A 64 -14.01 -17.36 13.56
N VAL A 65 -14.47 -16.29 12.90
CA VAL A 65 -14.22 -14.91 13.33
C VAL A 65 -14.99 -14.58 14.61
N ALA A 66 -16.22 -15.07 14.77
CA ALA A 66 -16.98 -14.90 16.00
C ALA A 66 -16.29 -15.58 17.21
N ALA A 67 -15.75 -16.79 17.03
CA ALA A 67 -14.94 -17.47 18.03
C ALA A 67 -13.67 -16.67 18.37
N ALA A 68 -12.90 -16.23 17.37
CA ALA A 68 -11.72 -15.38 17.55
C ALA A 68 -12.05 -14.08 18.30
N ARG A 69 -13.12 -13.39 17.92
CA ARG A 69 -13.56 -12.14 18.55
C ARG A 69 -14.02 -12.35 20.00
N LYS A 70 -14.63 -13.49 20.31
CA LYS A 70 -15.00 -13.87 21.68
C LYS A 70 -13.76 -14.12 22.53
N ALA A 71 -12.80 -14.90 22.02
CA ALA A 71 -11.53 -15.17 22.68
C ALA A 71 -10.71 -13.89 22.92
N PHE A 72 -10.65 -12.98 21.95
CA PHE A 72 -9.96 -11.67 22.09
C PHE A 72 -10.61 -10.74 23.13
N LYS A 73 -11.91 -10.91 23.41
CA LYS A 73 -12.61 -10.19 24.48
C LYS A 73 -12.49 -10.89 25.84
N SER A 74 -11.95 -12.11 25.91
CA SER A 74 -11.71 -12.84 27.15
C SER A 74 -10.40 -12.42 27.79
N THR A 75 -10.42 -12.25 29.12
CA THR A 75 -9.22 -12.02 29.94
C THR A 75 -8.27 -13.23 29.90
N GLU A 76 -8.78 -14.42 29.55
CA GLU A 76 -8.02 -15.68 29.42
C GLU A 76 -6.94 -15.64 28.34
N TRP A 77 -7.03 -14.72 27.37
CA TRP A 77 -6.01 -14.53 26.34
C TRP A 77 -5.51 -13.11 26.22
N ARG A 78 -6.41 -12.11 26.20
CA ARG A 78 -6.02 -10.72 25.99
C ARG A 78 -5.20 -10.15 27.15
N ASP A 79 -5.63 -10.48 28.37
CA ASP A 79 -5.08 -9.96 29.62
C ASP A 79 -4.28 -11.04 30.39
N ILE A 80 -3.90 -12.13 29.69
CA ILE A 80 -3.04 -13.18 30.23
C ILE A 80 -1.65 -12.62 30.54
N ASP A 81 -1.02 -13.13 31.62
CA ASP A 81 0.38 -12.82 31.88
C ASP A 81 1.29 -13.14 30.69
N THR A 82 2.23 -12.26 30.43
CA THR A 82 3.10 -12.34 29.25
C THR A 82 4.06 -13.54 29.28
N ASN A 83 4.40 -14.06 30.46
CA ASN A 83 5.20 -15.28 30.60
C ASN A 83 4.32 -16.51 30.36
N ALA A 84 3.12 -16.56 30.93
CA ALA A 84 2.17 -17.64 30.63
C ALA A 84 1.84 -17.75 29.13
N ARG A 85 1.79 -16.61 28.42
CA ARG A 85 1.69 -16.59 26.95
C ARG A 85 2.93 -17.14 26.24
N ALA A 86 4.12 -16.83 26.75
CA ALA A 86 5.38 -17.41 26.27
C ALA A 86 5.41 -18.93 26.48
N ASP A 87 5.00 -19.42 27.66
CA ASP A 87 5.00 -20.83 28.03
C ASP A 87 4.10 -21.67 27.11
N ILE A 88 2.91 -21.17 26.76
CA ILE A 88 2.01 -21.82 25.79
C ILE A 88 2.67 -21.91 24.40
N LEU A 89 3.36 -20.85 23.95
CA LEU A 89 4.08 -20.85 22.68
C LEU A 89 5.31 -21.79 22.70
N PHE A 90 6.06 -21.84 23.81
CA PHE A 90 7.14 -22.80 23.97
C PHE A 90 6.64 -24.24 23.97
N LYS A 91 5.55 -24.53 24.68
CA LYS A 91 4.91 -25.86 24.65
C LYS A 91 4.41 -26.22 23.26
N PHE A 92 3.85 -25.26 22.51
CA PHE A 92 3.44 -25.48 21.13
C PHE A 92 4.62 -25.86 20.23
N ALA A 93 5.77 -25.18 20.38
CA ALA A 93 6.98 -25.54 19.65
C ALA A 93 7.56 -26.91 20.06
N GLN A 94 7.46 -27.30 21.33
CA GLN A 94 7.83 -28.63 21.82
C GLN A 94 6.94 -29.72 21.19
N LEU A 95 5.62 -29.53 21.16
CA LEU A 95 4.69 -30.47 20.53
C LEU A 95 4.93 -30.61 19.03
N ILE A 96 5.28 -29.53 18.32
CA ILE A 96 5.68 -29.60 16.90
C ILE A 96 6.97 -30.41 16.73
N GLU A 97 7.93 -30.27 17.65
CA GLU A 97 9.21 -31.00 17.64
C GLU A 97 9.02 -32.50 17.98
N GLU A 98 8.14 -32.83 18.93
CA GLU A 98 7.72 -34.19 19.26
C GLU A 98 6.98 -34.87 18.09
N HIS A 99 6.15 -34.12 17.36
CA HIS A 99 5.39 -34.62 16.20
C HIS A 99 6.12 -34.42 14.85
N ARG A 100 7.42 -34.09 14.86
CA ARG A 100 8.19 -33.67 13.68
C ARG A 100 8.14 -34.67 12.52
N GLU A 101 8.32 -35.95 12.80
CA GLU A 101 8.22 -37.03 11.79
C GLU A 101 6.84 -37.09 11.13
N THR A 102 5.77 -36.91 11.92
CA THR A 102 4.39 -36.93 11.42
C THR A 102 4.11 -35.72 10.54
N LEU A 103 4.45 -34.52 11.02
CA LEU A 103 4.28 -33.27 10.26
C LEU A 103 5.09 -33.28 8.96
N ALA A 104 6.36 -33.73 9.00
CA ALA A 104 7.21 -33.81 7.82
C ALA A 104 6.67 -34.82 6.79
N THR A 105 6.17 -35.97 7.26
CA THR A 105 5.53 -36.97 6.40
C THR A 105 4.30 -36.38 5.70
N ILE A 106 3.43 -35.68 6.43
CA ILE A 106 2.22 -35.07 5.86
C ILE A 106 2.60 -33.98 4.86
N GLU A 107 3.52 -33.08 5.21
CA GLU A 107 3.96 -31.98 4.34
C GLU A 107 4.55 -32.51 3.03
N THR A 108 5.43 -33.51 3.10
CA THR A 108 6.00 -34.23 1.94
C THR A 108 4.91 -34.85 1.07
N TRP A 109 3.93 -35.51 1.69
CA TRP A 109 2.88 -36.25 0.98
C TRP A 109 1.89 -35.32 0.26
N ASP A 110 1.54 -34.21 0.91
CA ASP A 110 0.52 -33.26 0.45
C ASP A 110 1.09 -32.20 -0.51
N ASN A 111 2.32 -31.71 -0.28
CA ASN A 111 3.00 -30.72 -1.13
C ASN A 111 3.80 -31.35 -2.28
N GLY A 112 4.51 -32.47 -2.03
CA GLY A 112 5.39 -33.14 -2.98
C GLY A 112 6.89 -32.80 -2.87
N LYS A 113 7.32 -31.89 -1.98
CA LYS A 113 8.75 -31.67 -1.70
C LYS A 113 9.41 -32.90 -1.05
N PRO A 114 10.74 -33.11 -1.16
CA PRO A 114 11.42 -34.24 -0.57
C PRO A 114 11.30 -34.32 0.96
N TYR A 115 11.25 -35.54 1.51
CA TYR A 115 11.08 -35.78 2.94
C TYR A 115 12.16 -35.12 3.79
N GLN A 116 13.42 -35.19 3.36
CA GLN A 116 14.53 -34.58 4.09
C GLN A 116 14.42 -33.04 4.15
N VAL A 117 13.81 -32.41 3.16
CA VAL A 117 13.53 -30.96 3.17
C VAL A 117 12.42 -30.62 4.16
N SER A 118 11.30 -31.36 4.11
CA SER A 118 10.20 -31.20 5.08
C SER A 118 10.65 -31.42 6.53
N PHE A 119 11.50 -32.43 6.75
CA PHE A 119 11.95 -32.81 8.09
C PHE A 119 13.02 -31.85 8.62
N ASN A 120 14.10 -31.61 7.87
CA ASN A 120 15.24 -30.84 8.36
C ASN A 120 14.98 -29.32 8.30
N ASP A 121 14.54 -28.83 7.14
CA ASP A 121 14.51 -27.39 6.83
C ASP A 121 13.18 -26.76 7.27
N ASP A 122 12.07 -27.15 6.63
CA ASP A 122 10.73 -26.59 6.88
C ASP A 122 10.39 -26.64 8.38
N LEU A 123 10.50 -27.81 9.02
CA LEU A 123 10.20 -27.94 10.44
C LEU A 123 11.27 -27.36 11.36
N GLY A 124 12.53 -27.28 10.92
CA GLY A 124 13.56 -26.52 11.63
C GLY A 124 13.17 -25.05 11.76
N GLU A 125 12.73 -24.44 10.65
CA GLU A 125 12.27 -23.05 10.61
C GLU A 125 10.97 -22.84 11.39
N VAL A 126 10.00 -23.76 11.30
CA VAL A 126 8.74 -23.72 12.08
C VAL A 126 9.02 -23.70 13.58
N ILE A 127 9.79 -24.68 14.07
CA ILE A 127 10.12 -24.83 15.49
C ILE A 127 10.91 -23.61 15.97
N GLY A 128 11.89 -23.16 15.17
CA GLY A 128 12.66 -21.95 15.44
C GLY A 128 11.77 -20.71 15.56
N THR A 129 10.90 -20.47 14.57
CA THR A 129 10.02 -19.30 14.48
C THR A 129 9.10 -19.19 15.70
N ILE A 130 8.45 -20.29 16.10
CA ILE A 130 7.58 -20.29 17.28
C ILE A 130 8.41 -20.09 18.57
N LYS A 131 9.59 -20.73 18.72
CA LYS A 131 10.49 -20.52 19.88
C LYS A 131 10.99 -19.07 19.98
N TYR A 132 11.34 -18.45 18.86
CA TYR A 132 11.77 -17.04 18.80
C TYR A 132 10.67 -16.09 19.29
N TYR A 133 9.45 -16.26 18.78
CA TYR A 133 8.32 -15.43 19.18
C TYR A 133 7.79 -15.74 20.59
N ALA A 134 7.94 -16.98 21.08
CA ALA A 134 7.73 -17.30 22.50
C ALA A 134 8.65 -16.45 23.39
N GLY A 135 9.95 -16.40 23.07
CA GLY A 135 10.94 -15.59 23.78
C GLY A 135 10.69 -14.08 23.73
N TYR A 136 9.96 -13.58 22.73
CA TYR A 136 9.59 -12.17 22.59
C TYR A 136 8.30 -11.76 23.32
N ALA A 137 7.45 -12.71 23.74
CA ALA A 137 6.10 -12.40 24.23
C ALA A 137 6.07 -11.48 25.48
N ASN A 138 7.14 -11.47 26.27
CA ASN A 138 7.36 -10.60 27.44
C ASN A 138 8.43 -9.50 27.21
N LYS A 139 8.76 -9.16 25.95
CA LYS A 139 9.72 -8.12 25.54
C LYS A 139 9.12 -7.02 24.66
N ILE A 140 7.81 -7.03 24.45
CA ILE A 140 7.10 -6.04 23.63
C ILE A 140 6.90 -4.77 24.47
N HIS A 141 7.86 -3.84 24.39
CA HIS A 141 7.88 -2.62 25.21
C HIS A 141 7.25 -1.41 24.51
N GLY A 142 6.70 -0.51 25.33
CA GLY A 142 6.41 0.87 24.93
C GLY A 142 7.63 1.78 25.08
N GLN A 143 7.44 3.07 24.85
CA GLN A 143 8.46 4.11 24.99
C GLN A 143 7.95 5.22 25.91
N VAL A 144 8.79 5.73 26.81
CA VAL A 144 8.56 7.01 27.48
C VAL A 144 9.15 8.11 26.60
N ILE A 145 8.39 9.18 26.37
CA ILE A 145 8.76 10.27 25.47
C ILE A 145 8.89 11.54 26.33
N ASP A 146 10.10 12.09 26.40
CA ASP A 146 10.33 13.37 27.09
C ASP A 146 9.65 14.51 26.32
N THR A 147 9.05 15.45 27.06
CA THR A 147 8.32 16.58 26.48
C THR A 147 8.46 17.85 27.32
N SER A 148 8.06 17.82 28.59
CA SER A 148 8.23 18.93 29.54
C SER A 148 8.01 18.43 30.97
N PRO A 149 8.54 19.11 32.00
CA PRO A 149 8.32 18.72 33.41
C PRO A 149 6.86 18.64 33.85
N ALA A 150 5.93 19.30 33.14
CA ALA A 150 4.50 19.30 33.43
C ALA A 150 3.72 18.16 32.73
N LYS A 151 4.39 17.30 31.93
CA LYS A 151 3.74 16.27 31.11
C LYS A 151 4.56 14.99 31.04
N LEU A 152 3.97 13.89 31.52
CA LEU A 152 4.45 12.54 31.21
C LEU A 152 3.75 12.07 29.92
N ALA A 153 4.54 11.64 28.93
CA ALA A 153 4.04 10.97 27.74
C ALA A 153 4.68 9.60 27.61
N TYR A 154 3.88 8.57 27.31
CA TYR A 154 4.38 7.23 27.04
C TYR A 154 3.52 6.50 26.01
N THR A 155 4.04 5.46 25.40
CA THR A 155 3.30 4.60 24.46
C THR A 155 3.04 3.22 25.06
N LEU A 156 1.95 2.60 24.63
CA LEU A 156 1.63 1.19 24.85
C LEU A 156 1.64 0.46 23.50
N ARG A 157 2.00 -0.83 23.52
CA ARG A 157 1.91 -1.73 22.37
C ARG A 157 0.74 -2.69 22.60
N GLU A 158 -0.34 -2.49 21.89
CA GLU A 158 -1.57 -3.28 22.04
C GLU A 158 -1.76 -4.23 20.85
N PRO A 159 -2.30 -5.46 21.04
CA PRO A 159 -2.74 -6.28 19.92
C PRO A 159 -3.83 -5.57 19.09
N LEU A 160 -3.86 -5.86 17.79
CA LEU A 160 -4.83 -5.30 16.85
C LEU A 160 -6.24 -5.90 17.03
N GLY A 161 -6.32 -7.20 17.34
CA GLY A 161 -7.59 -7.93 17.52
C GLY A 161 -7.62 -9.26 16.79
N VAL A 162 -8.66 -9.49 16.00
CA VAL A 162 -8.76 -10.69 15.13
C VAL A 162 -7.92 -10.48 13.88
N CYS A 163 -6.94 -11.36 13.68
CA CYS A 163 -6.09 -11.40 12.49
C CYS A 163 -6.54 -12.52 11.56
N GLY A 164 -7.03 -12.16 10.37
CA GLY A 164 -7.19 -13.09 9.27
C GLY A 164 -5.83 -13.36 8.64
N GLN A 165 -5.51 -14.62 8.38
CA GLN A 165 -4.21 -15.03 7.84
C GLN A 165 -4.43 -16.03 6.71
N ILE A 166 -3.87 -15.77 5.52
CA ILE A 166 -4.03 -16.61 4.33
C ILE A 166 -2.64 -17.03 3.86
N ILE A 167 -2.40 -18.34 3.79
CA ILE A 167 -1.11 -18.93 3.43
C ILE A 167 -1.15 -19.63 2.06
N PRO A 168 -0.01 -19.69 1.35
CA PRO A 168 0.16 -20.42 0.10
C PRO A 168 0.40 -21.91 0.37
N TRP A 169 0.59 -22.66 -0.72
CA TRP A 169 0.73 -24.11 -0.71
C TRP A 169 2.19 -24.61 -0.72
N ASN A 170 3.18 -23.74 -0.89
CA ASN A 170 4.57 -24.14 -1.20
C ASN A 170 5.44 -24.43 0.04
N PHE A 171 5.16 -23.76 1.16
CA PHE A 171 5.69 -24.07 2.49
C PHE A 171 4.58 -23.93 3.54
N PRO A 172 3.54 -24.78 3.53
CA PRO A 172 2.35 -24.61 4.37
C PRO A 172 2.67 -24.35 5.84
N LEU A 173 3.45 -25.24 6.49
CA LEU A 173 3.73 -25.15 7.92
C LEU A 173 4.61 -23.94 8.26
N ALA A 174 5.65 -23.65 7.48
CA ALA A 174 6.51 -22.50 7.70
C ALA A 174 5.71 -21.19 7.57
N MET A 175 4.91 -21.05 6.51
CA MET A 175 4.05 -19.88 6.32
C MET A 175 2.96 -19.75 7.39
N ALA A 176 2.49 -20.86 7.98
CA ALA A 176 1.65 -20.83 9.17
C ALA A 176 2.43 -20.30 10.39
N ALA A 177 3.65 -20.79 10.63
CA ALA A 177 4.49 -20.37 11.76
C ALA A 177 4.87 -18.89 11.72
N TRP A 178 5.27 -18.38 10.54
CA TRP A 178 5.61 -16.97 10.29
C TRP A 178 4.45 -16.03 10.61
N LYS A 179 3.20 -16.51 10.49
CA LYS A 179 1.98 -15.73 10.75
C LYS A 179 1.44 -15.94 12.17
N LEU A 180 1.39 -17.18 12.66
CA LEU A 180 0.91 -17.52 14.00
C LEU A 180 1.85 -16.98 15.08
N GLY A 181 3.16 -17.17 14.93
CA GLY A 181 4.18 -16.76 15.90
C GLY A 181 4.04 -15.31 16.38
N PRO A 182 4.17 -14.29 15.49
CA PRO A 182 4.13 -12.89 15.90
C PRO A 182 2.71 -12.44 16.31
N ALA A 183 1.65 -13.00 15.70
CA ALA A 183 0.27 -12.68 16.06
C ALA A 183 -0.07 -13.14 17.49
N LEU A 184 0.28 -14.39 17.82
CA LEU A 184 0.01 -14.96 19.14
C LEU A 184 0.92 -14.37 20.22
N CYS A 185 2.21 -14.16 19.92
CA CYS A 185 3.17 -13.48 20.80
C CYS A 185 2.65 -12.12 21.29
N THR A 186 2.01 -11.37 20.40
CA THR A 186 1.46 -10.03 20.68
C THR A 186 0.07 -10.03 21.32
N GLY A 187 -0.58 -11.19 21.49
CA GLY A 187 -1.91 -11.32 22.12
C GLY A 187 -3.09 -11.14 21.16
N ASN A 188 -2.87 -11.23 19.85
CA ASN A 188 -3.96 -11.30 18.87
C ASN A 188 -4.61 -12.69 18.87
N THR A 189 -5.82 -12.78 18.30
CA THR A 189 -6.46 -14.07 17.97
C THR A 189 -6.50 -14.25 16.45
N VAL A 190 -6.47 -15.49 15.97
CA VAL A 190 -6.23 -15.82 14.57
C VAL A 190 -7.37 -16.62 13.94
N VAL A 191 -7.67 -16.29 12.68
CA VAL A 191 -8.35 -17.18 11.73
C VAL A 191 -7.39 -17.43 10.56
N LEU A 192 -6.80 -18.64 10.51
CA LEU A 192 -5.82 -19.06 9.51
C LEU A 192 -6.52 -19.87 8.41
N LYS A 193 -6.42 -19.41 7.16
CA LYS A 193 -6.88 -20.10 5.96
C LYS A 193 -5.71 -20.78 5.27
N ALA A 194 -5.69 -22.12 5.32
CA ALA A 194 -4.75 -22.96 4.57
C ALA A 194 -5.06 -22.97 3.06
N ALA A 195 -4.03 -23.16 2.23
CA ALA A 195 -4.20 -23.37 0.79
C ALA A 195 -5.01 -24.65 0.53
N GLU A 196 -5.95 -24.60 -0.42
CA GLU A 196 -6.83 -25.74 -0.72
C GLU A 196 -6.09 -26.94 -1.33
N GLN A 197 -4.89 -26.72 -1.89
CA GLN A 197 -4.03 -27.72 -2.51
C GLN A 197 -3.23 -28.56 -1.50
N THR A 198 -3.01 -28.01 -0.30
CA THR A 198 -2.13 -28.57 0.75
C THR A 198 -2.65 -28.28 2.18
N PRO A 199 -3.85 -28.78 2.56
CA PRO A 199 -4.45 -28.46 3.86
C PRO A 199 -4.02 -29.41 5.00
N LEU A 200 -3.45 -30.58 4.71
CA LEU A 200 -3.45 -31.72 5.64
C LEU A 200 -2.60 -31.48 6.89
N SER A 201 -1.39 -30.96 6.70
CA SER A 201 -0.45 -30.64 7.79
C SER A 201 -0.97 -29.53 8.70
N ILE A 202 -1.66 -28.55 8.13
CA ILE A 202 -2.24 -27.41 8.85
C ILE A 202 -3.47 -27.85 9.66
N LEU A 203 -4.28 -28.78 9.15
CA LEU A 203 -5.35 -29.40 9.92
C LEU A 203 -4.79 -30.26 11.06
N TYR A 204 -3.70 -30.99 10.84
CA TYR A 204 -3.01 -31.74 11.91
C TYR A 204 -2.43 -30.80 12.98
N LEU A 205 -1.83 -29.66 12.58
CA LEU A 205 -1.34 -28.64 13.52
C LEU A 205 -2.43 -28.16 14.50
N GLY A 206 -3.70 -28.18 14.11
CA GLY A 206 -4.84 -27.88 14.98
C GLY A 206 -4.98 -28.81 16.20
N THR A 207 -4.56 -30.08 16.12
CA THR A 207 -4.54 -30.96 17.31
C THR A 207 -3.52 -30.45 18.33
N LEU A 208 -2.33 -30.07 17.85
CA LEU A 208 -1.22 -29.58 18.68
C LEU A 208 -1.54 -28.20 19.29
N VAL A 209 -2.32 -27.36 18.61
CA VAL A 209 -2.87 -26.11 19.17
C VAL A 209 -3.75 -26.40 20.40
N LYS A 210 -4.67 -27.36 20.31
CA LYS A 210 -5.52 -27.75 21.45
C LYS A 210 -4.69 -28.31 22.61
N GLU A 211 -3.70 -29.14 22.28
CA GLU A 211 -2.83 -29.80 23.26
C GLU A 211 -1.82 -28.84 23.93
N ALA A 212 -1.34 -27.82 23.22
CA ALA A 212 -0.54 -26.74 23.78
C ALA A 212 -1.29 -25.93 24.86
N GLY A 213 -2.62 -25.97 24.85
CA GLY A 213 -3.47 -25.31 25.84
C GLY A 213 -3.88 -23.88 25.47
N PHE A 214 -3.85 -23.52 24.18
CA PHE A 214 -4.45 -22.26 23.72
C PHE A 214 -5.94 -22.20 24.09
N PRO A 215 -6.45 -21.09 24.66
CA PRO A 215 -7.87 -20.95 24.96
C PRO A 215 -8.77 -21.12 23.72
N PRO A 216 -9.99 -21.66 23.85
CA PRO A 216 -10.91 -21.87 22.74
C PRO A 216 -11.14 -20.60 21.91
N GLY A 217 -10.86 -20.70 20.61
CA GLY A 217 -11.05 -19.61 19.65
C GLY A 217 -9.84 -18.70 19.47
N VAL A 218 -8.77 -18.84 20.25
CA VAL A 218 -7.54 -18.05 20.05
C VAL A 218 -6.88 -18.33 18.71
N VAL A 219 -6.90 -19.59 18.28
CA VAL A 219 -6.51 -20.03 16.93
C VAL A 219 -7.68 -20.81 16.33
N ASN A 220 -8.06 -20.44 15.11
CA ASN A 220 -9.04 -21.16 14.29
C ASN A 220 -8.39 -21.43 12.95
N ILE A 221 -8.50 -22.66 12.46
CA ILE A 221 -7.90 -23.11 11.20
C ILE A 221 -9.03 -23.55 10.27
N ILE A 222 -9.07 -22.94 9.10
CA ILE A 222 -9.99 -23.27 8.02
C ILE A 222 -9.20 -23.58 6.74
N ASN A 223 -9.78 -24.37 5.85
CA ASN A 223 -9.32 -24.51 4.47
C ASN A 223 -10.53 -24.34 3.54
N GLY A 224 -10.32 -23.98 2.29
CA GLY A 224 -11.39 -23.70 1.34
C GLY A 224 -10.88 -22.89 0.15
N LEU A 225 -11.75 -22.60 -0.81
CA LEU A 225 -11.33 -21.87 -2.02
C LEU A 225 -11.02 -20.40 -1.71
N GLY A 226 -9.98 -19.85 -2.34
CA GLY A 226 -9.63 -18.43 -2.18
C GLY A 226 -10.77 -17.46 -2.56
N ARG A 227 -11.62 -17.83 -3.53
CA ARG A 227 -12.78 -17.03 -3.97
C ARG A 227 -13.97 -17.03 -3.00
N THR A 228 -14.05 -18.00 -2.08
CA THR A 228 -15.10 -18.10 -1.06
C THR A 228 -14.53 -17.73 0.30
N ALA A 229 -13.91 -18.68 1.01
CA ALA A 229 -13.37 -18.49 2.36
C ALA A 229 -12.33 -17.36 2.43
N GLY A 230 -11.42 -17.28 1.44
CA GLY A 230 -10.39 -16.24 1.40
C GLY A 230 -10.96 -14.83 1.21
N ALA A 231 -11.92 -14.69 0.30
CA ALA A 231 -12.60 -13.42 0.03
C ALA A 231 -13.51 -12.99 1.20
N ALA A 232 -14.24 -13.92 1.82
CA ALA A 232 -15.03 -13.67 3.02
C ALA A 232 -14.13 -13.16 4.16
N LEU A 233 -13.04 -13.87 4.46
CA LEU A 233 -12.10 -13.50 5.54
C LEU A 233 -11.44 -12.14 5.30
N ALA A 234 -11.05 -11.82 4.06
CA ALA A 234 -10.45 -10.54 3.72
C ALA A 234 -11.44 -9.35 3.82
N LYS A 235 -12.72 -9.58 3.54
CA LYS A 235 -13.78 -8.56 3.65
C LYS A 235 -14.31 -8.38 5.07
N HIS A 236 -14.32 -9.44 5.88
CA HIS A 236 -15.05 -9.50 7.15
C HIS A 236 -14.83 -8.26 8.05
N PRO A 237 -15.89 -7.62 8.58
CA PRO A 237 -15.79 -6.35 9.30
C PRO A 237 -15.08 -6.45 10.66
N ASP A 238 -15.21 -7.59 11.36
CA ASP A 238 -14.54 -7.80 12.65
C ASP A 238 -13.06 -8.23 12.55
N VAL A 239 -12.49 -8.33 11.34
CA VAL A 239 -11.08 -8.67 11.14
C VAL A 239 -10.25 -7.38 11.12
N ALA A 240 -9.41 -7.18 12.13
CA ALA A 240 -8.58 -5.99 12.32
C ALA A 240 -7.33 -5.97 11.42
N LYS A 241 -6.86 -7.14 11.00
CA LYS A 241 -5.70 -7.31 10.10
C LYS A 241 -5.91 -8.47 9.15
N ILE A 242 -5.51 -8.33 7.88
CA ILE A 242 -5.34 -9.45 6.94
C ILE A 242 -3.85 -9.61 6.58
N ALA A 243 -3.29 -10.80 6.80
CA ALA A 243 -1.95 -11.16 6.34
C ALA A 243 -2.06 -12.20 5.22
N PHE A 244 -1.51 -11.93 4.05
CA PHE A 244 -1.59 -12.80 2.87
C PHE A 244 -0.20 -13.08 2.32
N THR A 245 0.09 -14.35 2.02
CA THR A 245 1.23 -14.73 1.18
C THR A 245 0.75 -15.50 -0.06
N GLY A 246 1.21 -15.11 -1.25
CA GLY A 246 0.81 -15.78 -2.51
C GLY A 246 1.04 -14.93 -3.77
N SER A 247 0.25 -15.12 -4.83
CA SER A 247 0.50 -14.40 -6.10
C SER A 247 0.23 -12.89 -5.98
N THR A 248 1.03 -12.07 -6.69
CA THR A 248 0.86 -10.60 -6.74
C THR A 248 -0.52 -10.18 -7.26
N ALA A 249 -1.14 -10.96 -8.15
CA ALA A 249 -2.50 -10.72 -8.61
C ALA A 249 -3.52 -10.85 -7.47
N THR A 250 -3.47 -11.95 -6.71
CA THR A 250 -4.35 -12.16 -5.55
C THR A 250 -4.06 -11.16 -4.43
N GLY A 251 -2.79 -10.82 -4.17
CA GLY A 251 -2.42 -9.81 -3.18
C GLY A 251 -3.06 -8.43 -3.43
N LYS A 252 -3.16 -8.02 -4.70
CA LYS A 252 -3.90 -6.80 -5.10
C LYS A 252 -5.40 -6.90 -4.80
N GLU A 253 -6.03 -8.05 -5.03
CA GLU A 253 -7.45 -8.24 -4.68
C GLU A 253 -7.68 -8.26 -3.16
N ILE A 254 -6.77 -8.88 -2.39
CA ILE A 254 -6.79 -8.82 -0.91
C ILE A 254 -6.68 -7.37 -0.44
N MET A 255 -5.77 -6.56 -1.02
CA MET A 255 -5.62 -5.15 -0.69
C MET A 255 -6.91 -4.35 -0.95
N LYS A 256 -7.55 -4.55 -2.11
CA LYS A 256 -8.84 -3.91 -2.43
C LYS A 256 -9.95 -4.29 -1.45
N MET A 257 -10.03 -5.57 -1.06
CA MET A 257 -11.03 -6.04 -0.10
C MET A 257 -10.75 -5.55 1.33
N ALA A 258 -9.48 -5.38 1.71
CA ALA A 258 -9.08 -4.83 3.00
C ALA A 258 -9.45 -3.35 3.16
N ALA A 259 -9.33 -2.57 2.07
CA ALA A 259 -9.62 -1.14 2.06
C ALA A 259 -11.05 -0.81 2.53
N GLY A 260 -12.03 -1.66 2.23
CA GLY A 260 -13.44 -1.47 2.63
C GLY A 260 -13.70 -1.41 4.14
N THR A 261 -12.70 -1.75 4.98
CA THR A 261 -12.78 -1.60 6.45
C THR A 261 -11.53 -0.94 7.04
N MET A 262 -10.64 -0.39 6.19
CA MET A 262 -9.33 0.13 6.59
C MET A 262 -8.49 -0.82 7.48
N LYS A 263 -8.66 -2.14 7.34
CA LYS A 263 -7.94 -3.14 8.16
C LYS A 263 -6.46 -3.18 7.78
N ASN A 264 -5.58 -3.41 8.76
CA ASN A 264 -4.13 -3.48 8.51
C ASN A 264 -3.80 -4.63 7.55
N ILE A 265 -2.80 -4.45 6.70
CA ILE A 265 -2.34 -5.48 5.75
C ILE A 265 -0.89 -5.90 6.03
N THR A 266 -0.58 -7.17 5.78
CA THR A 266 0.77 -7.62 5.39
C THR A 266 0.59 -8.43 4.12
N LEU A 267 1.32 -8.10 3.06
CA LEU A 267 1.26 -8.79 1.78
C LEU A 267 2.67 -9.25 1.42
N GLU A 268 2.90 -10.55 1.35
CA GLU A 268 4.11 -11.12 0.74
C GLU A 268 3.72 -11.78 -0.57
N THR A 269 4.38 -11.38 -1.65
CA THR A 269 3.99 -11.81 -3.00
C THR A 269 5.19 -12.17 -3.87
N GLY A 270 4.91 -12.57 -5.11
CA GLY A 270 5.86 -13.19 -6.01
C GLY A 270 7.15 -12.39 -6.27
N GLY A 271 8.13 -13.08 -6.84
CA GLY A 271 9.46 -12.56 -7.11
C GLY A 271 9.95 -12.84 -8.53
N LYS A 272 10.98 -12.08 -8.92
CA LYS A 272 11.82 -12.36 -10.10
C LYS A 272 13.29 -12.05 -9.75
N SER A 273 13.71 -12.61 -8.61
CA SER A 273 14.95 -12.30 -7.90
C SER A 273 16.16 -12.43 -8.82
N PRO A 274 17.00 -11.39 -8.96
CA PRO A 274 18.26 -11.48 -9.67
C PRO A 274 19.33 -12.13 -8.81
N LEU A 275 20.19 -12.94 -9.42
CA LEU A 275 21.47 -13.37 -8.88
C LEU A 275 22.57 -12.87 -9.81
N LEU A 276 23.51 -12.08 -9.28
CA LEU A 276 24.61 -11.50 -10.04
C LEU A 276 25.89 -12.31 -9.81
N VAL A 277 26.61 -12.67 -10.87
CA VAL A 277 27.94 -13.31 -10.78
C VAL A 277 28.95 -12.42 -11.49
N PHE A 278 29.88 -11.84 -10.75
CA PHE A 278 30.95 -11.00 -11.30
C PHE A 278 32.18 -11.85 -11.71
N ASP A 279 33.05 -11.29 -12.54
CA ASP A 279 34.29 -11.96 -13.00
C ASP A 279 35.25 -12.35 -11.85
N ASP A 280 35.13 -11.67 -10.70
CA ASP A 280 35.90 -11.91 -9.47
C ASP A 280 35.11 -12.71 -8.42
N ALA A 281 34.16 -13.55 -8.84
CA ALA A 281 33.46 -14.49 -7.97
C ALA A 281 34.23 -15.80 -7.78
N ASP A 282 34.10 -16.44 -6.61
CA ASP A 282 34.29 -17.88 -6.51
C ASP A 282 33.22 -18.58 -7.36
N LEU A 283 33.63 -19.05 -8.53
CA LEU A 283 32.72 -19.58 -9.55
C LEU A 283 32.09 -20.91 -9.13
N ASP A 284 32.80 -21.74 -8.35
CA ASP A 284 32.30 -23.01 -7.84
C ASP A 284 31.19 -22.77 -6.80
N GLN A 285 31.40 -21.82 -5.88
CA GLN A 285 30.37 -21.41 -4.93
C GLN A 285 29.20 -20.71 -5.61
N ALA A 286 29.46 -19.81 -6.58
CA ALA A 286 28.41 -19.14 -7.34
C ALA A 286 27.51 -20.15 -8.07
N VAL A 287 28.08 -21.20 -8.68
CA VAL A 287 27.32 -22.30 -9.32
C VAL A 287 26.46 -23.06 -8.30
N LYS A 288 27.03 -23.47 -7.16
CA LYS A 288 26.34 -24.23 -6.12
C LYS A 288 25.17 -23.45 -5.50
N TRP A 289 25.40 -22.21 -5.11
CA TRP A 289 24.36 -21.35 -4.55
C TRP A 289 23.32 -20.92 -5.58
N SER A 290 23.70 -20.77 -6.85
CA SER A 290 22.72 -20.57 -7.92
C SER A 290 21.80 -21.77 -8.09
N HIS A 291 22.32 -23.00 -7.93
CA HIS A 291 21.53 -24.23 -8.06
C HIS A 291 20.50 -24.33 -6.94
N VAL A 292 20.94 -24.23 -5.68
CA VAL A 292 20.04 -24.21 -4.52
C VAL A 292 19.03 -23.05 -4.65
N GLY A 293 19.49 -21.88 -5.08
CA GLY A 293 18.69 -20.67 -5.25
C GLY A 293 17.50 -20.79 -6.21
N ILE A 294 17.51 -21.72 -7.18
CA ILE A 294 16.41 -21.92 -8.16
C ILE A 294 15.82 -23.34 -8.20
N MET A 295 16.56 -24.38 -7.80
CA MET A 295 16.09 -25.77 -7.87
C MET A 295 15.48 -26.27 -6.56
N TYR A 296 15.80 -25.64 -5.42
CA TYR A 296 15.23 -25.99 -4.11
C TYR A 296 13.70 -25.89 -4.13
N ASN A 297 13.02 -26.83 -3.45
CA ASN A 297 11.56 -27.00 -3.45
C ASN A 297 10.95 -26.98 -4.87
N GLN A 298 11.62 -27.61 -5.83
CA GLN A 298 11.25 -27.63 -7.25
C GLN A 298 11.07 -26.23 -7.85
N GLY A 299 11.82 -25.22 -7.36
CA GLY A 299 11.71 -23.82 -7.78
C GLY A 299 10.38 -23.12 -7.40
N GLN A 300 9.57 -23.75 -6.53
CA GLN A 300 8.32 -23.19 -6.02
C GLN A 300 8.59 -22.28 -4.80
N VAL A 301 9.52 -21.33 -4.94
CA VAL A 301 10.01 -20.44 -3.86
C VAL A 301 9.86 -18.99 -4.32
N CYS A 302 9.27 -18.13 -3.49
CA CYS A 302 9.02 -16.73 -3.86
C CYS A 302 10.30 -15.92 -4.09
N THR A 303 11.37 -16.21 -3.33
CA THR A 303 12.69 -15.59 -3.50
C THR A 303 13.55 -16.26 -4.56
N ALA A 304 13.09 -17.32 -5.25
CA ALA A 304 13.89 -18.10 -6.19
C ALA A 304 14.66 -17.22 -7.19
N THR A 305 15.97 -17.44 -7.30
CA THR A 305 16.90 -16.68 -8.15
C THR A 305 16.78 -17.09 -9.62
N SER A 306 15.57 -16.93 -10.15
CA SER A 306 15.14 -17.35 -11.49
C SER A 306 15.63 -16.46 -12.63
N ARG A 307 16.35 -15.38 -12.31
CA ARG A 307 17.21 -14.62 -13.24
C ARG A 307 18.65 -14.68 -12.74
N ILE A 308 19.54 -15.31 -13.48
CA ILE A 308 20.98 -15.23 -13.23
C ILE A 308 21.60 -14.30 -14.27
N LEU A 309 22.29 -13.27 -13.80
CA LEU A 309 23.09 -12.37 -14.63
C LEU A 309 24.55 -12.64 -14.34
N VAL A 310 25.34 -12.97 -15.37
CA VAL A 310 26.74 -13.37 -15.23
C VAL A 310 27.63 -12.44 -16.05
N GLN A 311 28.77 -12.01 -15.52
CA GLN A 311 29.64 -11.09 -16.22
C GLN A 311 30.31 -11.77 -17.43
N ASP A 312 30.47 -11.04 -18.53
CA ASP A 312 30.95 -11.54 -19.82
C ASP A 312 32.26 -12.36 -19.74
N GLY A 313 33.16 -12.08 -18.78
CA GLY A 313 34.44 -12.78 -18.65
C GLY A 313 34.33 -14.21 -18.11
N VAL A 314 33.24 -14.54 -17.42
CA VAL A 314 32.99 -15.88 -16.83
C VAL A 314 31.71 -16.56 -17.32
N TYR A 315 30.94 -15.92 -18.21
CA TYR A 315 29.63 -16.40 -18.71
C TYR A 315 29.63 -17.86 -19.21
N ASP A 316 30.46 -18.20 -20.20
CA ASP A 316 30.48 -19.55 -20.79
C ASP A 316 30.90 -20.62 -19.78
N GLN A 317 31.85 -20.30 -18.91
CA GLN A 317 32.33 -21.20 -17.86
C GLN A 317 31.23 -21.46 -16.83
N PHE A 318 30.53 -20.40 -16.40
CA PHE A 318 29.39 -20.51 -15.49
C PHE A 318 28.28 -21.38 -16.11
N VAL A 319 27.85 -21.11 -17.33
CA VAL A 319 26.74 -21.84 -17.97
C VAL A 319 27.06 -23.33 -18.11
N SER A 320 28.30 -23.69 -18.47
CA SER A 320 28.73 -25.09 -18.54
C SER A 320 28.76 -25.76 -17.16
N ALA A 321 29.43 -25.14 -16.18
CA ALA A 321 29.56 -25.70 -14.83
C ALA A 321 28.19 -25.80 -14.12
N PHE A 322 27.32 -24.80 -14.32
CA PHE A 322 25.96 -24.79 -13.79
C PHE A 322 25.09 -25.91 -14.39
N LYS A 323 25.17 -26.13 -15.71
CA LYS A 323 24.51 -27.27 -16.37
C LYS A 323 24.96 -28.61 -15.79
N GLU A 324 26.27 -28.81 -15.64
CA GLU A 324 26.84 -30.04 -15.08
C GLU A 324 26.41 -30.26 -13.63
N TYR A 325 26.43 -29.20 -12.80
CA TYR A 325 26.02 -29.28 -11.41
C TYR A 325 24.51 -29.54 -11.25
N VAL A 326 23.66 -28.90 -12.07
CA VAL A 326 22.21 -29.18 -12.12
C VAL A 326 21.96 -30.64 -12.50
N ALA A 327 22.62 -31.16 -13.54
CA ALA A 327 22.46 -32.54 -13.99
C ALA A 327 22.95 -33.57 -12.97
N LYS A 328 23.97 -33.22 -12.16
CA LYS A 328 24.49 -34.07 -11.09
C LYS A 328 23.61 -34.08 -9.84
N THR A 329 23.05 -32.93 -9.46
CA THR A 329 22.45 -32.72 -8.13
C THR A 329 20.91 -32.78 -8.15
N SER A 330 20.25 -32.32 -9.21
CA SER A 330 18.77 -32.30 -9.30
C SER A 330 18.18 -33.66 -9.70
N VAL A 331 18.38 -34.69 -8.88
CA VAL A 331 17.74 -36.00 -9.04
C VAL A 331 16.22 -35.84 -8.88
N VAL A 332 15.47 -36.07 -9.96
CA VAL A 332 14.01 -35.98 -10.00
C VAL A 332 13.41 -37.35 -9.67
N GLY A 333 12.56 -37.44 -8.65
CA GLY A 333 12.13 -38.75 -8.14
C GLY A 333 11.00 -38.73 -7.12
N ASP A 334 10.77 -39.90 -6.52
CA ASP A 334 9.81 -40.08 -5.43
C ASP A 334 10.24 -39.25 -4.21
N PRO A 335 9.40 -38.32 -3.70
CA PRO A 335 9.74 -37.45 -2.57
C PRO A 335 10.16 -38.18 -1.28
N PHE A 336 9.81 -39.46 -1.12
CA PHE A 336 10.19 -40.26 0.05
C PHE A 336 11.51 -41.02 -0.08
N LYS A 337 12.25 -40.87 -1.19
CA LYS A 337 13.61 -41.43 -1.32
C LYS A 337 14.68 -40.43 -0.92
N ASP A 338 15.70 -40.92 -0.21
CA ASP A 338 16.82 -40.10 0.28
C ASP A 338 17.70 -39.50 -0.82
N ASP A 339 17.68 -40.07 -2.04
CA ASP A 339 18.42 -39.55 -3.20
C ASP A 339 17.63 -38.53 -4.04
N THR A 340 16.33 -38.34 -3.78
CA THR A 340 15.50 -37.36 -4.50
C THR A 340 15.79 -35.94 -4.03
N PHE A 341 16.33 -35.10 -4.92
CA PHE A 341 16.43 -33.65 -4.70
C PHE A 341 15.17 -32.90 -5.14
N GLN A 342 14.48 -33.39 -6.18
CA GLN A 342 13.38 -32.67 -6.82
C GLN A 342 12.12 -33.54 -6.95
N GLY A 343 11.06 -33.14 -6.25
CA GLY A 343 9.73 -33.74 -6.36
C GLY A 343 8.90 -33.25 -7.57
N PRO A 344 7.59 -33.55 -7.60
CA PRO A 344 6.65 -33.00 -8.57
C PRO A 344 6.25 -31.54 -8.26
N GLN A 345 5.60 -30.88 -9.21
CA GLN A 345 4.88 -29.62 -8.98
C GLN A 345 3.58 -29.87 -8.19
N VAL A 346 3.14 -28.88 -7.42
CA VAL A 346 1.99 -29.02 -6.49
C VAL A 346 0.64 -29.31 -7.16
N THR A 347 0.47 -29.00 -8.45
CA THR A 347 -0.82 -29.20 -9.16
C THR A 347 -0.58 -29.36 -10.65
N GLN A 348 -1.54 -29.99 -11.33
CA GLN A 348 -1.61 -30.02 -12.79
C GLN A 348 -1.57 -28.60 -13.39
N ALA A 349 -2.30 -27.63 -12.81
CA ALA A 349 -2.32 -26.26 -13.30
C ALA A 349 -0.94 -25.56 -13.21
N GLN A 350 -0.18 -25.81 -12.13
CA GLN A 350 1.18 -25.30 -12.00
C GLN A 350 2.15 -26.01 -12.96
N TYR A 351 2.00 -27.32 -13.12
CA TYR A 351 2.76 -28.12 -14.09
C TYR A 351 2.56 -27.63 -15.54
N GLU A 352 1.32 -27.46 -15.97
CA GLU A 352 0.96 -26.91 -17.29
C GLU A 352 1.46 -25.48 -17.46
N ARG A 353 1.38 -24.65 -16.40
CA ARG A 353 1.94 -23.29 -16.40
C ARG A 353 3.44 -23.31 -16.69
N VAL A 354 4.24 -24.11 -15.96
CA VAL A 354 5.70 -24.18 -16.17
C VAL A 354 6.03 -24.69 -17.58
N LEU A 355 5.35 -25.73 -18.06
CA LEU A 355 5.50 -26.21 -19.44
C LEU A 355 5.18 -25.11 -20.49
N SER A 356 4.20 -24.25 -20.24
CA SER A 356 3.89 -23.12 -21.14
C SER A 356 4.99 -22.05 -21.19
N TYR A 357 5.74 -21.83 -20.10
CA TYR A 357 6.91 -20.93 -20.11
C TYR A 357 8.11 -21.55 -20.84
N ILE A 358 8.25 -22.87 -20.80
CA ILE A 358 9.26 -23.60 -21.56
C ILE A 358 9.03 -23.42 -23.06
N GLU A 359 7.79 -23.56 -23.54
CA GLU A 359 7.46 -23.29 -24.94
C GLU A 359 7.59 -21.80 -25.30
N ALA A 360 7.24 -20.89 -24.38
CA ALA A 360 7.50 -19.46 -24.58
C ALA A 360 9.00 -19.17 -24.79
N GLY A 361 9.88 -19.67 -23.93
CA GLY A 361 11.34 -19.48 -24.05
C GLY A 361 11.92 -20.00 -25.38
N LYS A 362 11.45 -21.17 -25.84
CA LYS A 362 11.78 -21.71 -27.17
C LYS A 362 11.29 -20.78 -28.30
N SER A 363 10.06 -20.26 -28.20
CA SER A 363 9.46 -19.39 -29.21
C SER A 363 10.07 -17.99 -29.28
N GLU A 364 10.59 -17.48 -28.16
CA GLU A 364 11.27 -16.18 -28.05
C GLU A 364 12.73 -16.22 -28.56
N GLY A 365 13.23 -17.42 -28.90
CA GLY A 365 14.58 -17.62 -29.43
C GLY A 365 15.67 -17.58 -28.35
N ALA A 366 15.34 -17.90 -27.10
CA ALA A 366 16.35 -18.19 -26.08
C ALA A 366 16.93 -19.59 -26.26
N THR A 367 18.19 -19.79 -25.85
CA THR A 367 18.89 -21.06 -25.99
C THR A 367 18.47 -22.02 -24.87
N LEU A 368 17.83 -23.14 -25.21
CA LEU A 368 17.56 -24.21 -24.24
C LEU A 368 18.84 -25.04 -24.01
N VAL A 369 19.45 -24.88 -22.83
CA VAL A 369 20.74 -25.50 -22.46
C VAL A 369 20.55 -26.94 -21.95
N SER A 370 19.49 -27.18 -21.18
CA SER A 370 19.06 -28.48 -20.67
C SER A 370 17.61 -28.45 -20.16
N GLY A 371 17.00 -29.64 -20.01
CA GLY A 371 15.63 -29.80 -19.55
C GLY A 371 14.62 -29.44 -20.64
N GLY A 372 13.59 -28.66 -20.28
CA GLY A 372 12.64 -28.10 -21.25
C GLY A 372 11.55 -29.08 -21.70
N LYS A 373 11.18 -30.05 -20.86
CA LYS A 373 10.05 -30.97 -21.06
C LYS A 373 9.57 -31.57 -19.72
N ALA A 374 8.45 -32.29 -19.77
CA ALA A 374 7.99 -33.14 -18.69
C ALA A 374 8.98 -34.29 -18.42
N TYR A 375 9.24 -34.58 -17.15
CA TYR A 375 10.01 -35.75 -16.74
C TYR A 375 9.06 -36.94 -16.55
N LYS A 376 9.35 -38.07 -17.18
CA LYS A 376 8.48 -39.26 -17.19
C LYS A 376 9.14 -40.54 -16.67
N ASP A 377 10.44 -40.48 -16.36
CA ASP A 377 11.25 -41.62 -15.86
C ASP A 377 11.04 -41.85 -14.35
N VAL A 378 9.79 -41.75 -13.93
CA VAL A 378 9.23 -41.93 -12.57
C VAL A 378 8.00 -42.84 -12.59
N GLY A 379 7.90 -43.71 -13.61
CA GLY A 379 6.72 -44.55 -13.85
C GLY A 379 5.62 -43.86 -14.68
N GLY A 380 5.93 -42.75 -15.38
CA GLY A 380 5.06 -42.10 -16.36
C GLY A 380 3.95 -41.18 -15.82
N LYS A 381 3.72 -41.17 -14.50
CA LYS A 381 2.70 -40.36 -13.82
C LYS A 381 3.31 -39.23 -12.98
N GLY A 382 2.44 -38.35 -12.50
CA GLY A 382 2.80 -37.24 -11.63
C GLY A 382 3.27 -35.99 -12.38
N PHE A 383 3.33 -34.89 -11.63
CA PHE A 383 3.52 -33.54 -12.15
C PHE A 383 5.01 -33.14 -12.22
N PHE A 384 5.86 -34.04 -12.72
CA PHE A 384 7.32 -33.88 -12.75
C PHE A 384 7.85 -33.16 -14.01
N ILE A 385 8.77 -32.22 -13.82
CA ILE A 385 9.38 -31.40 -14.88
C ILE A 385 10.90 -31.52 -14.77
N GLU A 386 11.60 -31.56 -15.91
CA GLU A 386 13.07 -31.54 -15.89
C GLU A 386 13.61 -30.17 -15.44
N PRO A 387 14.67 -30.14 -14.61
CA PRO A 387 15.40 -28.91 -14.29
C PRO A 387 15.80 -28.16 -15.57
N THR A 388 15.21 -26.99 -15.79
CA THR A 388 15.25 -26.31 -17.08
C THR A 388 16.13 -25.06 -17.03
N ILE A 389 17.06 -24.98 -17.98
CA ILE A 389 18.05 -23.90 -18.08
C ILE A 389 17.92 -23.26 -19.46
N PHE A 390 17.62 -21.96 -19.49
CA PHE A 390 17.75 -21.13 -20.70
C PHE A 390 18.93 -20.16 -20.57
N SER A 391 19.80 -20.12 -21.57
CA SER A 391 20.82 -19.07 -21.74
C SER A 391 20.42 -18.08 -22.83
N ASP A 392 21.20 -17.01 -22.94
CA ASP A 392 21.08 -15.99 -23.99
C ASP A 392 19.69 -15.31 -24.00
N VAL A 393 19.07 -15.26 -22.81
CA VAL A 393 17.76 -14.66 -22.59
C VAL A 393 17.88 -13.14 -22.63
N LYS A 394 16.96 -12.47 -23.33
CA LYS A 394 16.93 -11.00 -23.41
C LYS A 394 15.93 -10.41 -22.43
N ASP A 395 16.13 -9.14 -22.08
CA ASP A 395 15.37 -8.46 -21.03
C ASP A 395 13.87 -8.30 -21.35
N ASP A 396 13.48 -8.36 -22.63
CA ASP A 396 12.09 -8.29 -23.09
C ASP A 396 11.38 -9.66 -23.19
N HIS A 397 12.11 -10.78 -23.04
CA HIS A 397 11.52 -12.12 -23.07
C HIS A 397 10.57 -12.34 -21.87
N LYS A 398 9.42 -12.98 -22.11
CA LYS A 398 8.44 -13.30 -21.07
C LYS A 398 9.05 -14.15 -19.95
N ILE A 399 9.93 -15.10 -20.30
CA ILE A 399 10.64 -15.94 -19.32
C ILE A 399 11.62 -15.16 -18.43
N TYR A 400 12.07 -13.98 -18.87
CA TYR A 400 12.88 -13.06 -18.09
C TYR A 400 12.01 -12.14 -17.20
N ARG A 401 10.84 -11.71 -17.68
CA ARG A 401 10.00 -10.74 -16.97
C ARG A 401 9.05 -11.34 -15.94
N GLU A 402 8.55 -12.55 -16.17
CA GLU A 402 7.48 -13.14 -15.36
C GLU A 402 7.98 -14.22 -14.39
N GLU A 403 7.26 -14.35 -13.27
CA GLU A 403 7.45 -15.41 -12.28
C GLU A 403 6.93 -16.76 -12.82
N VAL A 404 7.82 -17.72 -13.07
CA VAL A 404 7.47 -19.07 -13.56
C VAL A 404 7.00 -19.96 -12.41
N PHE A 405 7.70 -19.88 -11.26
CA PHE A 405 7.43 -20.63 -10.02
C PHE A 405 7.57 -22.16 -10.18
N GLY A 406 8.67 -22.59 -10.79
CA GLY A 406 9.04 -23.98 -11.02
C GLY A 406 10.56 -24.10 -11.26
N PRO A 407 11.11 -25.29 -11.57
CA PRO A 407 12.55 -25.54 -11.65
C PRO A 407 13.10 -25.03 -12.99
N PHE A 408 13.11 -23.71 -13.14
CA PHE A 408 13.30 -22.98 -14.39
C PHE A 408 14.15 -21.74 -14.15
N VAL A 409 15.26 -21.59 -14.87
CA VAL A 409 16.11 -20.40 -14.80
C VAL A 409 16.32 -19.75 -16.17
N ALA A 410 16.33 -18.42 -16.16
CA ALA A 410 16.78 -17.59 -17.28
C ALA A 410 18.17 -17.01 -16.96
N ILE A 411 19.13 -17.23 -17.85
CA ILE A 411 20.52 -16.75 -17.72
C ILE A 411 20.82 -15.75 -18.85
N SER A 412 21.46 -14.63 -18.49
CA SER A 412 21.90 -13.58 -19.42
C SER A 412 23.29 -13.07 -19.04
N SER A 413 24.09 -12.60 -19.99
CA SER A 413 25.38 -11.97 -19.69
C SER A 413 25.24 -10.47 -19.37
N PHE A 414 26.21 -9.85 -18.70
CA PHE A 414 26.33 -8.40 -18.50
C PHE A 414 27.80 -7.93 -18.53
N LYS A 415 28.06 -6.63 -18.70
CA LYS A 415 29.42 -6.07 -18.83
C LYS A 415 29.93 -5.31 -17.61
N THR A 416 29.12 -4.44 -17.02
CA THR A 416 29.56 -3.54 -15.93
C THR A 416 28.70 -3.64 -14.67
N GLU A 417 29.21 -3.13 -13.55
CA GLU A 417 28.49 -3.07 -12.27
C GLU A 417 27.19 -2.26 -12.38
N GLU A 418 27.22 -1.16 -13.14
CA GLU A 418 26.08 -0.30 -13.39
C GLU A 418 24.99 -1.01 -14.20
N GLU A 419 25.39 -1.71 -15.26
CA GLU A 419 24.47 -2.49 -16.11
C GLU A 419 23.82 -3.64 -15.30
N ALA A 420 24.61 -4.33 -14.48
CA ALA A 420 24.12 -5.41 -13.62
C ALA A 420 23.04 -4.91 -12.64
N VAL A 421 23.28 -3.75 -12.01
CA VAL A 421 22.32 -3.12 -11.08
C VAL A 421 21.08 -2.60 -11.81
N GLU A 422 21.24 -1.96 -12.98
CA GLU A 422 20.11 -1.49 -13.80
C GLU A 422 19.19 -2.66 -14.18
N ARG A 423 19.76 -3.75 -14.69
CA ARG A 423 19.00 -4.93 -15.15
C ARG A 423 18.48 -5.79 -13.99
N ALA A 424 19.19 -5.84 -12.86
CA ALA A 424 18.65 -6.40 -11.62
C ALA A 424 17.36 -5.67 -11.20
N ASN A 425 17.37 -4.33 -11.28
CA ASN A 425 16.26 -3.47 -10.84
C ASN A 425 15.12 -3.34 -11.86
N ASP A 426 15.38 -3.50 -13.16
CA ASP A 426 14.34 -3.51 -14.19
C ASP A 426 13.49 -4.79 -14.09
N THR A 427 12.52 -4.70 -13.19
CA THR A 427 11.41 -5.64 -12.98
C THR A 427 10.36 -4.96 -12.09
N THR A 428 9.13 -5.47 -12.12
CA THR A 428 8.06 -5.00 -11.23
C THR A 428 8.19 -5.54 -9.80
N TYR A 429 9.04 -6.55 -9.61
CA TYR A 429 9.28 -7.27 -8.37
C TYR A 429 10.48 -6.71 -7.59
N GLY A 430 10.61 -7.09 -6.33
CA GLY A 430 11.70 -6.67 -5.44
C GLY A 430 11.71 -7.44 -4.13
N LEU A 431 11.66 -8.78 -4.20
CA LEU A 431 11.64 -9.63 -2.99
C LEU A 431 13.07 -9.91 -2.48
N GLY A 432 13.77 -10.85 -3.10
CA GLY A 432 15.17 -11.17 -2.82
C GLY A 432 16.09 -10.81 -3.98
N ALA A 433 17.39 -10.77 -3.70
CA ALA A 433 18.47 -10.72 -4.70
C ALA A 433 19.75 -11.34 -4.13
N ALA A 434 20.62 -11.88 -4.97
CA ALA A 434 21.91 -12.40 -4.57
C ALA A 434 23.04 -11.80 -5.44
N LEU A 435 24.27 -11.75 -4.93
CA LEU A 435 25.44 -11.38 -5.70
C LEU A 435 26.70 -12.13 -5.26
N PHE A 436 27.55 -12.46 -6.22
CA PHE A 436 28.79 -13.20 -6.02
C PHE A 436 30.00 -12.39 -6.50
N THR A 437 30.91 -12.09 -5.57
CA THR A 437 32.17 -11.35 -5.79
C THR A 437 33.06 -11.46 -4.56
N GLU A 438 34.37 -11.61 -4.73
CA GLU A 438 35.37 -11.50 -3.67
C GLU A 438 35.63 -10.03 -3.28
N ASN A 439 35.21 -9.06 -4.11
CA ASN A 439 35.39 -7.64 -3.83
C ASN A 439 34.29 -7.12 -2.89
N ILE A 440 34.56 -7.14 -1.59
CA ILE A 440 33.63 -6.68 -0.55
C ILE A 440 33.13 -5.23 -0.74
N THR A 441 33.93 -4.36 -1.37
CA THR A 441 33.52 -2.96 -1.63
C THR A 441 32.50 -2.90 -2.76
N LYS A 442 32.70 -3.69 -3.83
CA LYS A 442 31.71 -3.91 -4.89
C LYS A 442 30.43 -4.49 -4.28
N ALA A 443 30.57 -5.53 -3.44
CA ALA A 443 29.44 -6.23 -2.85
C ALA A 443 28.50 -5.28 -2.09
N HIS A 444 29.03 -4.43 -1.21
CA HIS A 444 28.21 -3.45 -0.47
C HIS A 444 27.64 -2.33 -1.35
N ARG A 445 28.34 -1.88 -2.41
CA ARG A 445 27.76 -0.90 -3.37
C ARG A 445 26.56 -1.49 -4.11
N VAL A 446 26.75 -2.69 -4.68
CA VAL A 446 25.73 -3.40 -5.44
C VAL A 446 24.53 -3.72 -4.54
N ALA A 447 24.76 -4.30 -3.36
CA ALA A 447 23.69 -4.62 -2.41
C ALA A 447 22.90 -3.38 -1.96
N ARG A 448 23.55 -2.22 -1.80
CA ARG A 448 22.88 -0.94 -1.48
C ARG A 448 22.01 -0.40 -2.62
N ASN A 449 22.36 -0.71 -3.87
CA ASN A 449 21.70 -0.16 -5.05
C ASN A 449 20.66 -1.10 -5.68
N ILE A 450 20.62 -2.38 -5.29
CA ILE A 450 19.55 -3.30 -5.70
C ILE A 450 18.28 -3.00 -4.90
N GLU A 451 17.16 -2.84 -5.61
CA GLU A 451 15.83 -2.57 -5.06
C GLU A 451 15.10 -3.88 -4.70
N ALA A 452 15.63 -4.58 -3.69
CA ALA A 452 15.06 -5.78 -3.09
C ALA A 452 14.81 -5.61 -1.58
N GLY A 453 13.96 -6.47 -1.02
CA GLY A 453 13.72 -6.53 0.43
C GLY A 453 14.85 -7.21 1.21
N MET A 454 15.46 -8.23 0.59
CA MET A 454 16.61 -8.97 1.12
C MET A 454 17.70 -9.07 0.04
N VAL A 455 18.96 -8.98 0.44
CA VAL A 455 20.11 -9.16 -0.45
C VAL A 455 21.15 -10.07 0.20
N TRP A 456 21.49 -11.18 -0.47
CA TRP A 456 22.55 -12.10 -0.09
C TRP A 456 23.87 -11.75 -0.81
N ILE A 457 24.99 -11.84 -0.09
CA ILE A 457 26.34 -11.65 -0.65
C ILE A 457 27.08 -12.98 -0.47
N ASN A 458 27.50 -13.58 -1.58
CA ASN A 458 28.17 -14.88 -1.65
C ASN A 458 27.36 -16.08 -1.08
N SER A 459 26.04 -15.93 -0.98
CA SER A 459 25.06 -17.00 -0.68
C SER A 459 23.74 -16.74 -1.43
N SER A 460 22.74 -17.62 -1.27
CA SER A 460 21.40 -17.44 -1.85
C SER A 460 20.34 -18.24 -1.08
N ASN A 461 19.23 -17.58 -0.71
CA ASN A 461 18.07 -18.17 -0.03
C ASN A 461 18.33 -18.83 1.35
N ASP A 462 19.48 -18.62 1.98
CA ASP A 462 19.64 -18.91 3.40
C ASP A 462 18.75 -17.95 4.23
N SER A 463 17.92 -18.50 5.12
CA SER A 463 17.01 -17.77 5.99
C SER A 463 17.44 -17.81 7.46
N ASP A 464 17.08 -16.77 8.21
CA ASP A 464 17.19 -16.73 9.65
C ASP A 464 15.96 -16.00 10.22
N ILE A 465 15.25 -16.68 11.13
CA ILE A 465 14.01 -16.21 11.77
C ILE A 465 14.10 -14.85 12.46
N ARG A 466 15.31 -14.39 12.77
CA ARG A 466 15.60 -13.10 13.42
C ARG A 466 15.69 -11.95 12.42
N ILE A 467 15.92 -12.24 11.15
CA ILE A 467 16.11 -11.27 10.07
C ILE A 467 14.75 -11.00 9.41
N PRO A 468 14.37 -9.73 9.18
CA PRO A 468 13.09 -9.41 8.56
C PRO A 468 13.03 -9.87 7.11
N PHE A 469 11.95 -10.54 6.75
CA PHE A 469 11.66 -10.99 5.40
C PHE A 469 10.52 -10.14 4.81
N GLY A 470 10.67 -9.70 3.56
CA GLY A 470 9.53 -9.24 2.76
C GLY A 470 9.85 -8.21 1.69
N GLY A 471 8.95 -8.10 0.72
CA GLY A 471 9.26 -7.41 -0.55
C GLY A 471 9.22 -5.88 -0.55
N VAL A 472 9.75 -5.30 -1.62
CA VAL A 472 9.45 -3.93 -2.08
C VAL A 472 8.75 -3.98 -3.46
N LYS A 473 8.42 -2.82 -4.05
CA LYS A 473 7.70 -2.71 -5.34
C LYS A 473 6.39 -3.50 -5.32
N GLN A 474 6.17 -4.42 -6.27
CA GLN A 474 4.99 -5.30 -6.31
C GLN A 474 5.24 -6.68 -5.67
N SER A 475 6.35 -6.86 -4.94
CA SER A 475 6.61 -8.09 -4.18
C SER A 475 6.06 -8.05 -2.75
N GLY A 476 5.66 -6.90 -2.20
CA GLY A 476 4.99 -6.91 -0.90
C GLY A 476 4.75 -5.56 -0.25
N ILE A 477 4.05 -5.59 0.89
CA ILE A 477 3.80 -4.48 1.82
C ILE A 477 3.86 -5.04 3.25
N GLY A 478 4.74 -4.47 4.08
CA GLY A 478 5.02 -4.98 5.43
C GLY A 478 6.25 -5.90 5.46
N ARG A 479 6.45 -6.60 6.57
CA ARG A 479 7.48 -7.64 6.74
C ARG A 479 6.92 -8.77 7.60
N GLU A 480 7.48 -9.95 7.42
CA GLU A 480 7.39 -11.11 8.32
C GLU A 480 8.78 -11.37 8.93
N LEU A 481 8.86 -12.26 9.92
CA LEU A 481 10.09 -12.56 10.69
C LEU A 481 10.69 -11.36 11.46
N GLY A 482 11.62 -11.65 12.37
CA GLY A 482 12.28 -10.68 13.23
C GLY A 482 11.33 -9.79 14.07
N GLU A 483 11.85 -8.65 14.52
CA GLU A 483 11.06 -7.62 15.24
C GLU A 483 10.11 -6.86 14.31
N ALA A 484 10.47 -6.68 13.03
CA ALA A 484 9.60 -6.03 12.05
C ALA A 484 8.28 -6.79 11.84
N GLY A 485 8.31 -8.12 11.89
CA GLY A 485 7.12 -8.96 11.91
C GLY A 485 6.21 -8.67 13.11
N LEU A 486 6.75 -8.45 14.32
CA LEU A 486 5.96 -8.12 15.52
C LEU A 486 5.28 -6.76 15.42
N GLU A 487 5.95 -5.77 14.82
CA GLU A 487 5.37 -4.45 14.62
C GLU A 487 4.10 -4.50 13.76
N ALA A 488 4.05 -5.40 12.77
CA ALA A 488 2.88 -5.57 11.91
C ALA A 488 1.63 -6.08 12.65
N TYR A 489 1.75 -6.57 13.89
CA TYR A 489 0.67 -7.13 14.72
C TYR A 489 0.33 -6.30 15.97
N THR A 490 0.86 -5.08 16.10
CA THR A 490 0.62 -4.21 17.26
C THR A 490 0.29 -2.76 16.90
N ASN A 491 -0.68 -2.18 17.62
CA ASN A 491 -0.97 -0.75 17.59
C ASN A 491 -0.09 0.01 18.60
N LYS A 492 0.35 1.24 18.27
CA LYS A 492 1.02 2.15 19.22
C LYS A 492 -0.01 3.13 19.78
N LYS A 493 -0.39 2.97 21.04
CA LYS A 493 -1.28 3.93 21.74
C LYS A 493 -0.44 4.92 22.54
N ALA A 494 -0.49 6.20 22.18
CA ALA A 494 0.10 7.27 22.99
C ALA A 494 -0.82 7.63 24.16
N VAL A 495 -0.24 7.75 25.35
CA VAL A 495 -0.90 8.21 26.59
C VAL A 495 -0.22 9.50 27.04
N HIS A 496 -1.04 10.50 27.37
CA HIS A 496 -0.59 11.79 27.86
C HIS A 496 -1.15 12.05 29.25
N VAL A 497 -0.27 12.19 30.24
CA VAL A 497 -0.60 12.49 31.62
C VAL A 497 -0.19 13.93 31.90
N ASN A 498 -1.17 14.78 32.19
CA ASN A 498 -0.92 16.13 32.69
C ASN A 498 -0.51 16.05 34.16
N LEU A 499 0.71 16.52 34.49
CA LEU A 499 1.27 16.50 35.83
C LEU A 499 1.23 17.86 36.54
N GLY A 500 0.88 18.94 35.83
CA GLY A 500 0.93 20.29 36.43
C GLY A 500 0.38 21.45 35.59
N THR A 501 0.07 21.24 34.30
CA THR A 501 -0.53 22.26 33.44
C THR A 501 -1.94 22.58 33.91
N LYS A 502 -2.10 23.73 34.58
CA LYS A 502 -3.41 24.27 34.96
C LYS A 502 -3.85 25.27 33.90
N LEU A 503 -5.06 25.11 33.39
CA LEU A 503 -5.68 26.14 32.57
C LEU A 503 -5.97 27.35 33.46
N SER A 504 -5.35 28.49 33.17
CA SER A 504 -5.86 29.76 33.65
C SER A 504 -7.20 30.01 32.96
N ILE A 505 -8.27 30.21 33.74
CA ILE A 505 -9.46 30.89 33.21
C ILE A 505 -8.94 32.25 32.69
N PRO A 506 -9.20 32.63 31.42
CA PRO A 506 -8.85 33.96 30.95
C PRO A 506 -9.50 34.94 31.92
N ALA A 507 -8.71 35.87 32.47
CA ALA A 507 -9.26 36.90 33.33
C ALA A 507 -10.27 37.70 32.50
N LEU A 508 -11.57 37.48 32.76
CA LEU A 508 -12.63 38.33 32.26
C LEU A 508 -12.20 39.75 32.57
N SER A 509 -12.01 40.54 31.52
CA SER A 509 -11.60 41.93 31.71
C SER A 509 -12.64 42.60 32.60
N THR A 510 -12.21 43.43 33.53
CA THR A 510 -13.10 44.04 34.52
C THR A 510 -14.13 45.02 33.93
N GLY A 511 -14.23 45.12 32.60
CA GLY A 511 -15.30 45.80 31.87
C GLY A 511 -16.48 44.90 31.41
N GLU A 512 -16.36 43.57 31.39
CA GLU A 512 -17.45 42.70 30.89
C GLU A 512 -18.45 42.28 31.98
N LEU A 513 -18.12 42.47 33.26
CA LEU A 513 -19.02 42.16 34.38
C LEU A 513 -20.19 43.15 34.53
N GLU A 514 -20.13 44.35 33.92
CA GLU A 514 -21.27 45.29 33.94
C GLU A 514 -22.37 44.91 32.92
N ILE A 515 -22.04 44.25 31.81
CA ILE A 515 -23.02 43.93 30.75
C ILE A 515 -23.96 42.78 31.17
N ILE A 516 -23.47 41.85 32.00
CA ILE A 516 -24.27 40.74 32.56
C ILE A 516 -25.27 41.24 33.63
N ALA A 517 -25.00 42.39 34.27
CA ALA A 517 -25.89 43.00 35.26
C ALA A 517 -27.10 43.74 34.65
N ILE A 518 -27.01 44.17 33.38
CA ILE A 518 -28.06 44.98 32.73
C ILE A 518 -29.16 44.10 32.11
N THR A 519 -28.82 42.91 31.60
CA THR A 519 -29.80 42.01 30.95
C THR A 519 -30.64 41.16 31.91
N THR A 520 -30.25 41.03 33.18
CA THR A 520 -31.02 40.30 34.20
C THR A 520 -32.20 41.11 34.80
N ASN A 521 -32.26 42.43 34.59
CA ASN A 521 -33.37 43.27 35.07
C ASN A 521 -34.62 43.25 34.18
N ALA A 522 -34.56 42.64 32.99
CA ALA A 522 -35.68 42.62 32.03
C ALA A 522 -36.63 41.40 32.14
N ARG A 523 -36.40 40.47 33.08
CA ARG A 523 -37.21 39.22 33.21
C ARG A 523 -37.70 38.90 34.63
N ASN A 524 -37.62 39.82 35.58
CA ASN A 524 -38.04 39.57 36.98
C ASN A 524 -39.33 40.29 37.42
N SER A 525 -40.26 40.51 36.47
CA SER A 525 -41.61 41.04 36.73
C SER A 525 -42.70 39.95 36.73
N SER A 526 -42.39 38.71 37.11
CA SER A 526 -43.38 37.67 37.46
C SER A 526 -42.76 36.45 38.13
N ARG A 527 -42.69 36.47 39.48
CA ARG A 527 -42.81 35.33 40.45
C ARG A 527 -42.31 35.72 41.85
N LYS A 528 -43.09 36.55 42.56
CA LYS A 528 -43.01 36.62 44.03
C LYS A 528 -43.99 35.60 44.64
N SER A 529 -43.53 34.38 44.88
CA SER A 529 -44.15 33.49 45.88
C SER A 529 -43.20 32.36 46.29
N ILE A 530 -43.16 32.07 47.60
CA ILE A 530 -42.62 30.84 48.20
C ILE A 530 -41.08 30.67 48.13
N ALA A 531 -40.39 31.22 49.13
CA ALA A 531 -39.26 30.58 49.81
C ALA A 531 -38.95 31.32 51.12
N ARG A 532 -39.41 30.80 52.26
CA ARG A 532 -39.12 31.33 53.60
C ARG A 532 -38.57 30.18 54.45
N THR A 533 -37.45 30.39 55.12
CA THR A 533 -36.86 29.48 56.14
C THR A 533 -36.28 28.18 55.52
N ALA A 534 -34.98 27.89 55.60
CA ALA A 534 -34.23 27.63 56.83
C ALA A 534 -32.70 27.75 56.66
N ARG A 535 -32.00 28.12 57.73
CA ARG A 535 -30.58 27.86 57.97
C ARG A 535 -30.45 26.89 59.16
N THR A 536 -29.24 26.33 59.30
CA THR A 536 -28.53 25.94 60.55
C THR A 536 -28.46 24.43 60.89
N ILE A 537 -27.29 24.07 61.45
CA ILE A 537 -26.91 22.81 62.17
C ILE A 537 -26.52 21.64 61.24
N THR A 538 -25.24 21.27 61.00
CA THR A 538 -24.04 20.93 61.81
C THR A 538 -23.93 19.44 62.22
N THR A 539 -22.80 18.81 61.83
CA THR A 539 -22.08 17.65 62.45
C THR A 539 -22.59 16.20 62.45
N MET A 540 -21.62 15.32 62.13
CA MET A 540 -21.38 13.94 62.61
C MET A 540 -22.31 12.78 62.18
N GLY A 541 -21.71 11.59 62.04
CA GLY A 541 -22.42 10.30 62.06
C GLY A 541 -21.77 9.23 61.18
N ASN A 542 -21.09 8.26 61.78
CA ASN A 542 -20.38 7.18 61.07
C ASN A 542 -21.21 5.87 61.06
N GLN A 543 -20.97 5.03 60.06
CA GLN A 543 -21.13 3.55 60.04
C GLN A 543 -22.51 2.84 59.87
N PRO A 544 -22.51 1.54 59.44
CA PRO A 544 -23.62 0.92 58.70
C PRO A 544 -24.15 -0.43 59.27
N SER A 545 -25.23 -0.93 58.68
CA SER A 545 -25.77 -2.30 58.83
C SER A 545 -26.92 -2.53 57.82
N SER A 546 -27.37 -3.71 57.37
CA SER A 546 -26.81 -5.04 57.08
C SER A 546 -28.01 -5.99 56.88
N GLU A 547 -28.12 -6.61 55.70
CA GLU A 547 -28.59 -8.00 55.47
C GLU A 547 -30.07 -8.48 55.58
N LYS A 548 -30.35 -9.54 54.77
CA LYS A 548 -31.47 -10.53 54.75
C LYS A 548 -32.86 -10.08 54.20
N GLY A 549 -33.62 -10.88 53.43
CA GLY A 549 -33.35 -12.16 52.73
C GLY A 549 -34.56 -13.15 52.66
N LYS A 550 -34.69 -13.92 51.55
CA LYS A 550 -35.61 -15.10 51.30
C LYS A 550 -37.13 -14.80 51.09
N LYS A 551 -37.96 -15.62 50.39
CA LYS A 551 -37.83 -16.59 49.25
C LYS A 551 -39.26 -17.09 48.80
N GLY A 552 -39.54 -17.17 47.49
CA GLY A 552 -40.58 -18.05 46.85
C GLY A 552 -42.08 -17.73 47.08
N GLU A 553 -43.06 -18.24 46.29
CA GLU A 553 -43.02 -18.85 44.94
C GLU A 553 -44.47 -18.90 44.33
N LYS A 554 -44.60 -18.78 43.00
CA LYS A 554 -45.73 -19.19 42.10
C LYS A 554 -47.15 -18.58 42.25
N GLY A 555 -47.65 -18.01 41.14
CA GLY A 555 -49.05 -18.17 40.71
C GLY A 555 -49.72 -17.00 39.96
N ALA A 556 -49.90 -17.16 38.64
CA ALA A 556 -50.76 -16.36 37.74
C ALA A 556 -50.35 -14.91 37.37
N ASP A 557 -50.83 -14.50 36.18
CA ASP A 557 -50.93 -13.16 35.59
C ASP A 557 -49.64 -12.33 35.44
N GLY A 558 -48.88 -12.66 34.39
CA GLY A 558 -47.74 -11.86 33.95
C GLY A 558 -48.15 -10.60 33.15
N VAL A 559 -48.01 -9.43 33.76
CA VAL A 559 -47.96 -8.12 33.07
C VAL A 559 -46.77 -7.31 33.61
N PRO A 560 -45.65 -7.23 32.87
CA PRO A 560 -44.55 -6.33 33.21
C PRO A 560 -44.76 -4.95 32.59
N LEU A 561 -44.66 -3.89 33.39
CA LEU A 561 -44.44 -2.53 32.89
C LEU A 561 -43.03 -2.43 32.30
N GLY A 562 -42.92 -2.73 31.01
CA GLY A 562 -41.68 -2.60 30.25
C GLY A 562 -41.32 -1.14 29.97
N ARG A 563 -40.02 -0.83 30.00
CA ARG A 563 -39.47 0.38 29.36
C ARG A 563 -39.82 0.34 27.87
N GLU A 564 -40.46 1.38 27.37
CA GLU A 564 -40.73 1.51 25.93
C GLU A 564 -39.43 1.79 25.15
N TYR A 565 -38.80 0.71 24.69
CA TYR A 565 -38.08 0.72 23.42
C TYR A 565 -39.12 0.73 22.30
N TYR A 566 -39.10 1.75 21.45
CA TYR A 566 -39.84 1.69 20.18
C TYR A 566 -39.09 0.80 19.18
N ARG A 567 -39.78 -0.17 18.60
CA ARG A 567 -39.27 -0.99 17.49
C ARG A 567 -40.35 -1.10 16.40
N SER A 568 -39.93 -0.81 15.17
CA SER A 568 -40.48 -1.30 13.88
C SER A 568 -42.00 -1.25 13.64
N LEU A 569 -42.40 -0.52 12.61
CA LEU A 569 -43.44 -0.97 11.68
C LEU A 569 -42.75 -1.61 10.45
N GLU A 570 -43.30 -2.74 9.99
CA GLU A 570 -42.87 -3.41 8.76
C GLU A 570 -43.59 -2.86 7.52
N ARG A 571 -43.16 -3.33 6.33
CA ARG A 571 -43.76 -3.00 5.03
C ARG A 571 -45.22 -3.44 4.93
N SER A 572 -46.11 -2.56 4.46
CA SER A 572 -47.07 -2.87 3.38
C SER A 572 -47.62 -1.60 2.73
N ASP A 573 -47.99 -1.73 1.45
CA ASP A 573 -48.90 -0.88 0.68
C ASP A 573 -48.61 0.63 0.51
N THR A 574 -47.96 0.99 -0.59
CA THR A 574 -48.71 1.31 -1.84
C THR A 574 -47.79 1.51 -3.06
N GLN A 575 -48.36 1.28 -4.25
CA GLN A 575 -47.72 1.61 -5.53
C GLN A 575 -47.75 3.12 -5.77
N GLY A 576 -46.72 3.70 -6.41
CA GLY A 576 -46.86 5.06 -6.91
C GLY A 576 -45.58 5.74 -7.41
N SER A 577 -45.29 5.56 -8.71
CA SER A 577 -44.91 6.61 -9.66
C SER A 577 -43.73 6.23 -10.56
N THR A 578 -44.07 5.95 -11.82
CA THR A 578 -43.18 6.13 -12.96
C THR A 578 -43.60 7.41 -13.70
N ARG A 579 -42.67 8.00 -14.47
CA ARG A 579 -42.70 9.30 -15.20
C ARG A 579 -42.06 10.43 -14.39
N SER A 580 -41.27 11.33 -14.97
CA SER A 580 -41.05 11.69 -16.39
C SER A 580 -39.53 11.76 -16.67
N LEU A 581 -38.96 11.41 -17.83
CA LEU A 581 -39.16 12.08 -19.12
C LEU A 581 -38.85 11.18 -20.33
N ARG A 582 -39.87 10.94 -21.17
CA ARG A 582 -39.75 10.67 -22.61
C ARG A 582 -41.10 10.96 -23.28
N ASN A 583 -41.19 12.04 -24.07
CA ASN A 583 -41.73 12.05 -25.44
C ASN A 583 -42.19 13.44 -25.94
N SER A 584 -41.59 13.88 -27.04
CA SER A 584 -42.15 14.77 -28.07
C SER A 584 -41.32 14.62 -29.36
N ILE A 585 -41.39 13.47 -30.04
CA ILE A 585 -42.27 13.16 -31.19
C ILE A 585 -41.95 13.94 -32.50
N ARG A 586 -41.28 13.20 -33.41
CA ARG A 586 -41.42 13.15 -34.89
C ARG A 586 -42.12 14.31 -35.64
N ASN A 587 -41.52 14.75 -36.77
CA ASN A 587 -41.98 14.31 -38.11
C ASN A 587 -41.17 14.76 -39.36
N LYS A 588 -41.29 13.94 -40.42
CA LYS A 588 -41.13 14.19 -41.89
C LYS A 588 -39.73 14.21 -42.56
N ILE A 589 -39.69 13.51 -43.70
CA ILE A 589 -38.66 13.43 -44.77
C ILE A 589 -39.28 14.02 -46.06
N PRO A 590 -38.52 14.57 -47.03
CA PRO A 590 -38.04 13.79 -48.21
C PRO A 590 -36.57 14.10 -48.58
N GLY A 591 -35.72 13.12 -48.97
CA GLY A 591 -35.37 12.79 -50.38
C GLY A 591 -34.32 13.75 -50.97
N THR A 592 -33.21 13.39 -51.66
CA THR A 592 -32.58 12.12 -52.13
C THR A 592 -31.07 12.40 -52.39
N GLY A 593 -30.12 11.45 -52.53
CA GLY A 593 -30.14 9.98 -52.57
C GLY A 593 -29.16 9.43 -53.64
N LYS A 594 -28.51 8.27 -53.39
CA LYS A 594 -27.42 7.59 -54.15
C LYS A 594 -26.01 8.20 -53.90
N THR A 595 -24.93 7.45 -53.68
CA THR A 595 -24.67 5.99 -53.54
C THR A 595 -23.35 5.83 -52.73
N ASP A 596 -22.91 4.68 -52.20
CA ASP A 596 -23.36 3.28 -52.38
C ASP A 596 -23.18 2.42 -51.08
N SER A 597 -22.74 1.17 -51.23
CA SER A 597 -22.43 0.14 -50.22
C SER A 597 -21.46 -0.89 -50.85
N PRO A 598 -20.90 -1.95 -50.18
CA PRO A 598 -21.26 -2.58 -48.89
C PRO A 598 -20.14 -2.52 -47.82
N ARG A 599 -20.43 -2.45 -46.50
CA ARG A 599 -20.98 -3.48 -45.57
C ARG A 599 -20.01 -4.65 -45.26
N ASN A 600 -19.97 -5.22 -44.06
CA ASN A 600 -20.50 -4.79 -42.76
C ASN A 600 -19.82 -5.60 -41.63
N SER A 601 -19.98 -5.11 -40.40
CA SER A 601 -19.96 -5.86 -39.13
C SER A 601 -21.10 -6.93 -39.08
N VAL A 602 -21.30 -7.72 -38.00
CA VAL A 602 -22.02 -7.32 -36.77
C VAL A 602 -21.92 -8.47 -35.75
N SER A 603 -21.98 -8.09 -34.48
CA SER A 603 -21.93 -8.87 -33.25
C SER A 603 -23.18 -9.70 -32.89
N ASN A 604 -22.99 -10.67 -31.99
CA ASN A 604 -23.93 -11.17 -30.96
C ASN A 604 -25.24 -11.87 -31.41
N LEU A 605 -25.49 -13.06 -30.84
CA LEU A 605 -26.41 -13.18 -29.69
C LEU A 605 -26.26 -14.53 -28.95
N SER A 606 -26.78 -14.59 -27.73
CA SER A 606 -26.72 -15.71 -26.79
C SER A 606 -28.05 -16.48 -26.67
N GLN A 607 -27.98 -17.66 -26.01
CA GLN A 607 -29.06 -18.55 -25.55
C GLN A 607 -29.53 -19.64 -26.53
N ILE A 608 -29.35 -20.91 -26.14
CA ILE A 608 -30.42 -21.88 -25.78
C ILE A 608 -29.78 -23.14 -25.13
N THR A 609 -30.59 -23.91 -24.41
CA THR A 609 -30.23 -24.92 -23.41
C THR A 609 -30.10 -26.37 -23.90
N ASN A 610 -29.29 -27.17 -23.19
CA ASN A 610 -29.41 -28.61 -22.88
C ASN A 610 -29.98 -29.61 -23.92
N GLY A 611 -29.20 -30.65 -24.26
CA GLY A 611 -29.76 -31.88 -24.83
C GLY A 611 -28.75 -32.96 -25.28
N LYS A 612 -28.39 -33.86 -24.35
CA LYS A 612 -27.81 -35.22 -24.52
C LYS A 612 -27.41 -35.72 -25.94
N ASP A 613 -26.18 -36.23 -26.05
CA ASP A 613 -25.78 -37.25 -27.02
C ASP A 613 -25.41 -38.57 -26.31
N ASP A 614 -25.75 -39.71 -26.92
CA ASP A 614 -25.25 -41.04 -26.53
C ASP A 614 -25.04 -41.91 -27.80
N LYS A 615 -23.77 -42.27 -28.05
CA LYS A 615 -23.25 -43.38 -28.89
C LYS A 615 -23.73 -43.60 -30.33
N SER A 616 -22.72 -43.70 -31.21
CA SER A 616 -22.56 -44.91 -32.04
C SER A 616 -21.09 -45.15 -32.42
N ASP A 617 -20.52 -46.28 -32.00
CA ASP A 617 -19.26 -46.80 -32.53
C ASP A 617 -19.48 -47.51 -33.89
N ALA A 618 -18.44 -47.56 -34.73
CA ALA A 618 -17.70 -48.80 -35.06
C ALA A 618 -17.33 -49.06 -36.55
N VAL A 619 -16.14 -49.70 -36.69
CA VAL A 619 -15.65 -50.58 -37.79
C VAL A 619 -15.12 -49.98 -39.12
N SER A 620 -13.83 -49.62 -39.12
CA SER A 620 -12.69 -50.37 -39.73
C SER A 620 -12.82 -51.10 -41.09
N LEU A 621 -11.78 -51.05 -41.95
CA LEU A 621 -10.99 -52.23 -42.42
C LEU A 621 -9.93 -51.94 -43.52
N LYS A 622 -8.76 -52.60 -43.39
CA LYS A 622 -7.79 -53.06 -44.45
C LYS A 622 -6.92 -52.04 -45.25
N SER A 623 -5.70 -52.37 -45.75
CA SER A 623 -4.72 -53.45 -45.44
C SER A 623 -3.40 -53.38 -46.26
N GLU A 624 -2.33 -54.08 -45.79
CA GLU A 624 -1.19 -54.67 -46.57
C GLU A 624 -0.05 -53.75 -47.12
N LYS A 625 1.22 -54.19 -47.36
CA LYS A 625 2.14 -55.25 -46.83
C LYS A 625 3.52 -55.10 -47.53
N SER A 626 4.65 -55.45 -46.90
CA SER A 626 5.83 -56.14 -47.52
C SER A 626 6.97 -56.38 -46.50
N LYS A 627 8.08 -57.03 -46.91
CA LYS A 627 8.65 -58.16 -46.12
C LYS A 627 10.16 -58.44 -46.35
N GLY A 628 10.89 -58.84 -45.29
CA GLY A 628 12.18 -59.60 -45.31
C GLY A 628 13.48 -58.77 -45.23
N GLY A 629 14.62 -59.28 -44.74
CA GLY A 629 14.90 -60.52 -43.98
C GLY A 629 16.38 -61.00 -44.00
N LYS A 630 16.79 -61.75 -42.95
CA LYS A 630 17.99 -62.64 -42.76
C LYS A 630 19.33 -62.11 -42.18
N SER A 631 19.93 -63.01 -41.36
CA SER A 631 21.35 -63.23 -40.99
C SER A 631 22.06 -62.26 -40.03
N SER A 632 23.02 -62.69 -39.16
CA SER A 632 23.35 -64.00 -38.52
C SER A 632 24.60 -63.89 -37.63
N ARG A 633 24.69 -64.67 -36.51
CA ARG A 633 25.91 -64.96 -35.67
C ARG A 633 26.50 -63.75 -34.91
N ARG A 634 27.30 -63.84 -33.84
CA ARG A 634 27.66 -64.80 -32.73
C ARG A 634 28.55 -63.95 -31.76
N GLY A 635 28.72 -64.16 -30.46
CA GLY A 635 28.22 -65.12 -29.45
C GLY A 635 28.38 -64.50 -28.04
N SER A 636 27.87 -65.10 -26.94
CA SER A 636 28.64 -65.90 -25.93
C SER A 636 29.91 -65.22 -25.40
N SER A 637 30.21 -65.10 -24.10
CA SER A 637 29.85 -65.86 -22.87
C SER A 637 30.06 -64.94 -21.63
N ALA A 638 29.41 -65.07 -20.45
CA ALA A 638 29.14 -66.20 -19.55
C ALA A 638 30.37 -66.75 -18.77
N SER A 639 30.53 -66.32 -17.51
CA SER A 639 31.09 -67.03 -16.33
C SER A 639 31.13 -66.02 -15.16
N ASP A 640 30.42 -66.16 -14.05
CA ASP A 640 30.44 -67.20 -12.98
C ASP A 640 31.76 -67.29 -12.19
N GLY A 641 31.61 -67.35 -10.86
CA GLY A 641 32.66 -67.26 -9.83
C GLY A 641 32.21 -66.32 -8.70
N ALA A 642 31.36 -66.70 -7.75
CA ALA A 642 31.57 -67.72 -6.70
C ALA A 642 32.91 -67.50 -5.95
N GLY A 643 32.94 -67.29 -4.63
CA GLY A 643 31.88 -67.24 -3.63
C GLY A 643 32.48 -67.22 -2.21
N LEU A 644 31.72 -67.78 -1.25
CA LEU A 644 32.12 -68.11 0.13
C LEU A 644 32.10 -66.97 1.18
N VAL A 645 31.10 -67.12 2.06
CA VAL A 645 31.00 -66.57 3.41
C VAL A 645 31.76 -67.51 4.35
N GLU A 646 32.48 -66.98 5.35
CA GLU A 646 32.32 -67.33 6.80
C GLU A 646 33.46 -66.78 7.70
N THR A 647 33.05 -66.12 8.80
CA THR A 647 33.62 -66.12 10.19
C THR A 647 35.15 -66.02 10.40
N ALA A 648 35.70 -65.22 11.33
CA ALA A 648 35.29 -65.01 12.71
C ALA A 648 36.16 -63.96 13.46
N ALA A 649 35.68 -63.56 14.65
CA ALA A 649 36.42 -63.10 15.84
C ALA A 649 36.99 -61.66 15.94
N GLN A 650 36.72 -61.08 17.11
CA GLN A 650 37.23 -59.82 17.69
C GLN A 650 38.70 -60.03 18.19
N VAL A 651 39.53 -59.07 18.65
CA VAL A 651 39.32 -57.95 19.61
C VAL A 651 40.46 -56.89 19.46
N GLU A 652 40.13 -55.60 19.65
CA GLU A 652 40.94 -54.40 20.01
C GLU A 652 42.29 -54.05 19.36
N LYS A 653 42.35 -52.83 18.79
CA LYS A 653 43.12 -51.67 19.33
C LYS A 653 42.77 -50.33 18.64
N LEU A 654 42.60 -49.26 19.42
CA LEU A 654 42.45 -47.86 18.97
C LEU A 654 43.81 -47.21 18.63
N PRO A 655 43.87 -46.14 17.81
CA PRO A 655 43.92 -44.79 18.41
C PRO A 655 43.29 -43.59 17.61
N ASP A 656 43.08 -42.51 18.36
CA ASP A 656 43.10 -41.06 18.05
C ASP A 656 42.08 -40.36 17.10
N GLU A 657 41.21 -39.54 17.72
CA GLU A 657 40.54 -38.36 17.15
C GLU A 657 41.27 -37.05 17.52
N PRO A 658 41.21 -35.98 16.71
CA PRO A 658 41.58 -34.62 17.11
C PRO A 658 40.39 -33.81 17.68
N GLN A 659 40.58 -33.17 18.83
CA GLN A 659 39.54 -32.42 19.57
C GLN A 659 39.27 -30.97 19.06
N PRO A 660 38.08 -30.40 19.34
CA PRO A 660 37.79 -28.97 19.23
C PRO A 660 38.20 -28.17 20.49
N PRO A 661 38.46 -26.84 20.38
CA PRO A 661 38.80 -25.97 21.51
C PRO A 661 37.59 -25.57 22.40
N PRO A 662 37.81 -25.10 23.64
CA PRO A 662 36.83 -25.23 24.72
C PRO A 662 35.96 -23.99 25.03
N SER A 663 34.80 -24.24 25.66
CA SER A 663 33.94 -23.23 26.31
C SER A 663 34.11 -23.24 27.84
N PRO A 664 34.06 -22.09 28.55
CA PRO A 664 33.94 -22.06 30.01
C PRO A 664 32.52 -21.75 30.52
N VAL A 665 31.90 -22.78 31.11
CA VAL A 665 31.06 -22.83 32.34
C VAL A 665 30.00 -21.76 32.69
N HIS A 666 28.80 -22.26 32.98
CA HIS A 666 27.83 -21.65 33.92
C HIS A 666 28.30 -21.76 35.38
N GLY A 667 27.81 -20.85 36.22
CA GLY A 667 27.75 -21.02 37.68
C GLY A 667 26.43 -20.50 38.24
N ALA A 668 25.66 -21.35 38.91
CA ALA A 668 24.41 -20.97 39.58
C ALA A 668 24.51 -21.23 41.08
N THR A 669 24.19 -20.25 41.91
CA THR A 669 23.88 -20.47 43.34
C THR A 669 22.99 -19.35 43.86
N VAL A 670 22.00 -19.74 44.68
CA VAL A 670 21.02 -18.84 45.30
C VAL A 670 21.60 -18.29 46.62
N GLY A 671 21.44 -16.99 46.90
CA GLY A 671 21.80 -16.45 48.22
C GLY A 671 21.82 -14.92 48.35
N THR A 672 20.71 -14.34 48.81
CA THR A 672 20.59 -13.18 49.73
C THR A 672 21.68 -12.07 49.79
N GLY A 673 21.24 -10.81 49.73
CA GLY A 673 21.83 -9.73 50.54
C GLY A 673 22.20 -8.43 49.80
N HIS A 674 21.81 -7.29 50.38
CA HIS A 674 22.32 -5.97 49.99
C HIS A 674 23.76 -5.79 50.49
N GLU A 675 24.75 -5.62 49.61
CA GLU A 675 26.03 -4.91 49.87
C GLU A 675 26.92 -4.88 48.61
N ALA A 676 26.56 -4.05 47.61
CA ALA A 676 27.35 -3.91 46.37
C ALA A 676 27.34 -2.50 45.75
N VAL A 677 26.84 -1.48 46.44
CA VAL A 677 26.77 -0.10 45.91
C VAL A 677 28.00 0.74 46.28
N GLU A 678 28.62 0.48 47.44
CA GLU A 678 29.77 1.29 47.92
C GLU A 678 31.11 0.95 47.23
N LYS A 679 31.22 -0.19 46.54
CA LYS A 679 32.44 -0.55 45.78
C LYS A 679 32.53 0.11 44.40
N ALA A 680 31.44 0.64 43.86
CA ALA A 680 31.44 1.33 42.57
C ALA A 680 31.92 2.79 42.66
N GLN A 681 32.01 3.36 43.87
CA GLN A 681 32.45 4.75 44.08
C GLN A 681 33.96 4.90 44.32
N GLN A 682 34.73 3.81 44.32
CA GLN A 682 36.18 3.83 44.59
C GLN A 682 37.08 3.69 43.34
N THR A 683 36.51 3.54 42.14
CA THR A 683 37.28 3.30 40.88
C THR A 683 37.45 4.54 40.00
N GLY A 684 36.80 5.67 40.30
CA GLY A 684 37.15 6.98 39.72
C GLY A 684 36.69 7.28 38.28
N GLU A 685 35.92 6.41 37.63
CA GLU A 685 35.46 6.60 36.24
C GLU A 685 34.12 7.36 36.11
N VAL A 686 34.03 8.59 36.65
CA VAL A 686 33.04 9.59 36.19
C VAL A 686 33.46 11.00 36.62
N ASP A 687 33.60 11.90 35.64
CA ASP A 687 33.88 13.32 35.89
C ASP A 687 32.60 14.14 36.18
N ARG A 688 32.78 15.24 36.90
CA ARG A 688 31.71 15.88 37.70
C ARG A 688 30.77 16.79 36.91
N VAL A 689 29.46 16.62 37.15
CA VAL A 689 28.44 17.67 36.89
C VAL A 689 28.29 18.53 38.16
N SER A 690 28.36 19.86 38.01
CA SER A 690 28.20 20.80 39.13
C SER A 690 26.77 21.36 39.19
N GLU A 691 26.15 21.29 40.36
CA GLU A 691 24.98 22.11 40.69
C GLU A 691 25.41 23.49 41.23
N VAL A 692 24.42 24.39 41.40
CA VAL A 692 24.44 25.78 41.91
C VAL A 692 24.53 26.90 40.83
N PRO A 693 23.55 27.83 40.77
CA PRO A 693 23.46 28.86 39.74
C PRO A 693 24.04 30.24 40.15
N PRO A 694 24.55 31.05 39.20
CA PRO A 694 24.82 32.46 39.43
C PRO A 694 23.60 33.34 39.16
N SER A 695 23.41 34.36 40.00
CA SER A 695 22.32 35.33 39.96
C SER A 695 22.56 36.48 38.98
N GLY A 696 21.49 37.01 38.38
CA GLY A 696 21.51 38.20 37.52
C GLY A 696 20.21 39.01 37.65
N VAL A 697 20.35 40.33 37.87
CA VAL A 697 19.23 41.26 38.19
C VAL A 697 18.69 41.93 36.92
N PRO A 698 17.36 42.08 36.76
CA PRO A 698 16.76 42.79 35.62
C PRO A 698 16.41 44.27 35.92
N PRO A 699 16.62 45.19 34.96
CA PRO A 699 15.94 46.48 34.93
C PRO A 699 15.33 46.80 33.53
N PRO A 700 14.46 47.81 33.38
CA PRO A 700 13.12 47.88 33.96
C PRO A 700 12.02 48.13 32.90
N SER A 701 10.75 48.08 33.29
CA SER A 701 9.57 48.27 32.43
C SER A 701 9.13 49.73 32.25
N ALA A 702 8.73 50.11 31.02
CA ALA A 702 7.89 51.27 30.67
C ALA A 702 7.39 51.11 29.20
N SER A 703 6.16 50.68 28.93
CA SER A 703 4.91 51.45 28.86
C SER A 703 4.68 52.24 27.55
N ALA A 704 3.92 51.67 26.61
CA ALA A 704 3.14 52.41 25.59
C ALA A 704 2.05 51.54 24.93
N GLN A 705 0.86 52.12 24.74
CA GLN A 705 -0.16 51.76 23.74
C GLN A 705 -0.67 53.09 23.12
N PRO A 706 -1.48 53.07 22.05
CA PRO A 706 -1.44 52.25 20.84
C PRO A 706 -1.18 53.13 19.59
N GLY A 707 -0.99 52.55 18.40
CA GLY A 707 -0.71 53.32 17.17
C GLY A 707 -1.22 52.65 15.89
N GLU A 708 -1.71 53.46 14.94
CA GLU A 708 -2.54 53.08 13.80
C GLU A 708 -1.83 52.36 12.64
N SER A 709 -2.63 51.86 11.70
CA SER A 709 -2.23 51.10 10.51
C SER A 709 -1.25 51.85 9.59
N ILE A 710 -0.10 51.23 9.31
CA ILE A 710 0.89 51.72 8.32
C ILE A 710 0.44 51.31 6.91
N LEU A 711 -0.48 52.07 6.34
CA LEU A 711 -0.75 52.09 4.89
C LEU A 711 -0.98 53.51 4.35
N GLN A 712 -0.01 54.41 4.56
CA GLN A 712 0.11 55.62 3.72
C GLN A 712 1.48 56.33 3.82
N LYS A 713 2.37 56.12 2.83
CA LYS A 713 2.95 57.14 1.92
C LYS A 713 4.26 56.68 1.25
N LYS A 714 4.46 57.15 0.02
CA LYS A 714 5.63 56.84 -0.83
C LYS A 714 6.84 57.73 -0.49
N GLY A 715 8.03 57.11 -0.50
CA GLY A 715 9.23 57.64 -1.17
C GLY A 715 10.16 58.61 -0.43
N GLN A 716 11.29 58.09 0.06
CA GLN A 716 12.66 58.58 -0.20
C GLN A 716 13.71 57.59 0.37
N PRO A 717 14.96 57.56 -0.12
CA PRO A 717 15.98 56.59 0.29
C PRO A 717 16.87 57.10 1.43
N ILE A 718 17.27 56.20 2.36
CA ILE A 718 18.24 56.47 3.44
C ILE A 718 19.13 55.21 3.65
N PRO A 719 20.29 55.26 4.35
CA PRO A 719 21.57 54.88 3.73
C PRO A 719 22.20 53.60 4.30
N ARG A 720 23.21 53.06 3.60
CA ARG A 720 23.99 51.91 4.06
C ARG A 720 24.88 52.27 5.27
N LEU A 721 24.88 51.40 6.28
CA LEU A 721 25.89 51.33 7.33
C LEU A 721 26.86 50.15 7.06
N PRO A 722 28.07 50.12 7.66
CA PRO A 722 29.16 49.25 7.21
C PRO A 722 29.07 47.80 7.69
N GLU A 723 29.63 46.89 6.90
CA GLU A 723 29.75 45.45 7.23
C GLU A 723 30.82 45.19 8.31
N PRO A 724 30.60 44.22 9.22
CA PRO A 724 31.66 43.60 10.02
C PRO A 724 32.39 42.51 9.20
N PRO A 725 33.67 42.20 9.52
CA PRO A 725 34.52 41.35 8.68
C PRO A 725 34.18 39.85 8.76
N ALA A 726 34.48 39.15 7.67
CA ALA A 726 34.18 37.74 7.48
C ALA A 726 34.96 36.79 8.40
N ALA A 727 34.32 35.66 8.73
CA ALA A 727 34.96 34.44 9.19
C ALA A 727 34.59 33.29 8.25
N ASN A 728 35.59 32.57 7.73
CA ASN A 728 35.38 31.29 7.07
C ASN A 728 34.99 30.24 8.11
N ASP A 729 33.99 29.40 7.84
CA ASP A 729 34.24 28.00 7.46
C ASP A 729 32.94 27.30 7.04
N GLY A 730 33.08 26.19 6.30
CA GLY A 730 32.04 25.70 5.41
C GLY A 730 30.94 24.84 6.04
N ALA A 731 29.69 25.25 5.82
CA ALA A 731 28.53 24.38 5.65
C ALA A 731 27.55 25.04 4.65
N GLY A 732 26.89 24.27 3.79
CA GLY A 732 26.11 24.81 2.68
C GLY A 732 24.93 25.68 3.12
N SER A 733 24.91 26.95 2.73
CA SER A 733 23.81 27.88 2.96
C SER A 733 22.64 27.66 1.99
N PRO A 734 21.39 28.02 2.35
CA PRO A 734 20.30 28.12 1.39
C PRO A 734 20.63 29.17 0.31
N MET A 735 20.28 28.88 -0.95
CA MET A 735 20.40 29.88 -2.03
C MET A 735 19.30 30.93 -1.89
N GLU A 736 19.66 32.21 -1.97
CA GLU A 736 18.70 33.31 -2.02
C GLU A 736 17.95 33.36 -3.37
N ILE A 737 16.73 33.92 -3.32
CA ILE A 737 15.83 34.25 -4.45
C ILE A 737 16.55 34.97 -5.62
N SER A 738 17.67 35.65 -5.36
CA SER A 738 18.50 36.35 -6.35
C SER A 738 19.11 35.45 -7.45
N ALA A 739 19.04 34.13 -7.30
CA ALA A 739 19.65 33.16 -8.21
C ALA A 739 19.00 33.07 -9.61
N LEU A 740 17.69 33.34 -9.75
CA LEU A 740 16.99 33.39 -11.04
C LEU A 740 17.02 34.82 -11.60
N LYS A 741 17.96 35.11 -12.49
CA LYS A 741 17.98 36.39 -13.23
C LYS A 741 16.74 36.47 -14.13
N ALA A 742 16.10 37.64 -14.23
CA ALA A 742 14.88 37.84 -15.03
C ALA A 742 15.01 37.37 -16.51
N ILE A 743 16.21 37.47 -17.08
CA ILE A 743 16.54 37.00 -18.44
C ILE A 743 16.32 35.48 -18.60
N ASP A 744 16.49 34.70 -17.52
CA ASP A 744 16.32 33.24 -17.51
C ASP A 744 14.82 32.86 -17.48
N LEU A 745 14.00 33.56 -16.69
CA LEU A 745 12.54 33.36 -16.65
C LEU A 745 11.87 33.70 -18.00
N ASP A 746 12.32 34.75 -18.69
CA ASP A 746 11.81 35.13 -20.00
C ASP A 746 12.11 34.06 -21.06
N ASP A 747 13.32 33.49 -21.05
CA ASP A 747 13.70 32.37 -21.93
C ASP A 747 12.89 31.10 -21.60
N MET A 748 12.70 30.75 -20.32
CA MET A 748 11.91 29.59 -19.91
C MET A 748 10.44 29.72 -20.35
N ILE A 749 9.82 30.88 -20.18
CA ILE A 749 8.45 31.16 -20.67
C ILE A 749 8.40 31.04 -22.20
N GLN A 750 9.38 31.62 -22.90
CA GLN A 750 9.45 31.55 -24.37
C GLN A 750 9.57 30.10 -24.86
N ARG A 751 10.45 29.28 -24.26
CA ARG A 751 10.61 27.84 -24.56
C ARG A 751 9.34 27.04 -24.31
N LEU A 752 8.66 27.29 -23.19
CA LEU A 752 7.37 26.66 -22.87
C LEU A 752 6.31 27.00 -23.91
N LEU A 753 6.14 28.29 -24.24
CA LEU A 753 5.20 28.72 -25.28
C LEU A 753 5.52 28.07 -26.64
N ASP A 754 6.78 28.03 -27.04
CA ASP A 754 7.21 27.41 -28.30
C ASP A 754 6.92 25.90 -28.33
N ALA A 755 7.08 25.20 -27.21
CA ALA A 755 6.66 23.80 -27.08
C ALA A 755 5.14 23.62 -27.25
N ALA A 756 4.31 24.57 -26.79
CA ALA A 756 2.87 24.53 -27.02
C ALA A 756 2.53 24.69 -28.50
N TYR A 757 3.12 25.69 -29.17
CA TYR A 757 2.91 25.94 -30.60
C TYR A 757 3.51 24.86 -31.51
N ALA A 758 4.44 24.04 -31.01
CA ALA A 758 4.93 22.85 -31.72
C ALA A 758 3.86 21.74 -31.83
N GLY A 759 2.87 21.71 -30.92
CA GLY A 759 1.73 20.79 -30.96
C GLY A 759 2.10 19.31 -30.84
N LYS A 760 3.22 18.99 -30.18
CA LYS A 760 3.73 17.63 -29.98
C LYS A 760 4.18 17.43 -28.54
N VAL A 761 3.70 16.37 -27.89
CA VAL A 761 4.25 15.91 -26.61
C VAL A 761 5.62 15.28 -26.84
N THR A 762 6.67 15.88 -26.28
CA THR A 762 8.05 15.40 -26.40
C THR A 762 8.41 14.41 -25.29
N LYS A 763 9.36 13.50 -25.56
CA LYS A 763 9.82 12.50 -24.56
C LYS A 763 10.32 13.17 -23.27
N THR A 764 11.11 14.23 -23.42
CA THR A 764 11.56 15.14 -22.36
C THR A 764 10.71 16.42 -22.33
N VAL A 765 10.75 17.16 -21.23
CA VAL A 765 10.23 18.56 -21.16
C VAL A 765 11.22 19.50 -21.86
N CYS A 766 10.77 20.71 -22.25
CA CYS A 766 11.62 21.75 -22.84
C CYS A 766 12.56 22.47 -21.84
N LEU A 767 12.39 22.19 -20.55
CA LEU A 767 13.24 22.66 -19.45
C LEU A 767 14.04 21.49 -18.85
N LYS A 768 15.25 21.77 -18.40
CA LYS A 768 16.15 20.85 -17.70
C LYS A 768 15.67 20.64 -16.27
N ASN A 769 15.98 19.49 -15.68
CA ASN A 769 15.63 19.21 -14.27
C ASN A 769 16.14 20.29 -13.29
N ALA A 770 17.33 20.87 -13.52
CA ALA A 770 17.86 21.96 -12.69
C ALA A 770 17.03 23.26 -12.78
N GLU A 771 16.54 23.60 -13.98
CA GLU A 771 15.65 24.75 -14.20
C GLU A 771 14.30 24.51 -13.50
N ILE A 772 13.77 23.28 -13.58
CA ILE A 772 12.54 22.87 -12.89
C ILE A 772 12.70 22.97 -11.36
N PHE A 773 13.82 22.50 -10.79
CA PHE A 773 14.09 22.66 -9.36
C PHE A 773 14.21 24.13 -8.93
N ALA A 774 14.82 24.99 -9.76
CA ALA A 774 14.91 26.42 -9.49
C ALA A 774 13.53 27.09 -9.49
N ILE A 775 12.67 26.77 -10.48
CA ILE A 775 11.27 27.25 -10.54
C ILE A 775 10.50 26.81 -9.28
N CYS A 776 10.55 25.52 -8.92
CA CYS A 776 9.87 25.01 -7.73
C CYS A 776 10.35 25.72 -6.45
N SER A 777 11.67 25.87 -6.27
CA SER A 777 12.24 26.53 -5.08
C SER A 777 11.78 27.99 -4.96
N ALA A 778 11.91 28.78 -6.03
CA ALA A 778 11.50 30.18 -6.01
C ALA A 778 9.97 30.34 -5.87
N ALA A 779 9.18 29.48 -6.53
CA ALA A 779 7.73 29.54 -6.45
C ALA A 779 7.25 29.22 -5.03
N ARG A 780 7.89 28.24 -4.37
CA ARG A 780 7.67 27.89 -2.97
C ARG A 780 7.87 29.09 -2.04
N GLU A 781 8.96 29.84 -2.22
CA GLU A 781 9.25 31.04 -1.42
C GLU A 781 8.20 32.14 -1.64
N VAL A 782 7.81 32.40 -2.89
CA VAL A 782 6.74 33.35 -3.22
C VAL A 782 5.42 32.92 -2.57
N PHE A 783 4.99 31.66 -2.69
CA PHE A 783 3.73 31.21 -2.10
C PHE A 783 3.71 31.26 -0.57
N LEU A 784 4.85 31.00 0.09
CA LEU A 784 4.99 31.14 1.55
C LEU A 784 4.99 32.60 2.01
N SER A 785 5.42 33.54 1.16
CA SER A 785 5.34 34.98 1.46
C SER A 785 3.92 35.55 1.35
N GLN A 786 3.05 34.91 0.56
CA GLN A 786 1.64 35.28 0.44
C GLN A 786 0.81 34.67 1.60
N PRO A 787 -0.33 35.28 2.01
CA PRO A 787 -1.23 34.68 3.00
C PRO A 787 -1.96 33.43 2.46
N ALA A 788 -2.51 32.60 3.36
CA ALA A 788 -3.29 31.42 2.98
C ALA A 788 -4.66 31.78 2.36
N LEU A 789 -5.20 32.94 2.72
CA LEU A 789 -6.35 33.58 2.12
C LEU A 789 -5.88 34.86 1.42
N LEU A 790 -5.93 34.90 0.09
CA LEU A 790 -5.55 36.06 -0.71
C LEU A 790 -6.67 37.12 -0.72
N GLU A 791 -6.32 38.40 -0.85
CA GLU A 791 -7.28 39.49 -1.02
C GLU A 791 -6.92 40.28 -2.29
N LEU A 792 -7.80 40.30 -3.28
CA LEU A 792 -7.50 40.69 -4.66
C LEU A 792 -8.41 41.82 -5.16
N ALA A 793 -7.83 42.77 -5.88
CA ALA A 793 -8.57 43.85 -6.55
C ALA A 793 -8.99 43.45 -7.98
N PRO A 794 -10.17 43.88 -8.45
CA PRO A 794 -10.53 43.77 -9.86
C PRO A 794 -9.80 44.83 -10.72
N PRO A 795 -9.68 44.64 -12.05
CA PRO A 795 -10.22 43.52 -12.82
C PRO A 795 -9.37 42.25 -12.67
N VAL A 796 -10.02 41.08 -12.69
CA VAL A 796 -9.35 39.76 -12.62
C VAL A 796 -10.11 38.71 -13.44
N LYS A 797 -9.37 37.77 -14.03
CA LYS A 797 -9.87 36.58 -14.74
C LYS A 797 -9.75 35.37 -13.82
N ILE A 798 -10.87 34.78 -13.43
CA ILE A 798 -10.95 33.59 -12.58
C ILE A 798 -11.05 32.34 -13.47
N VAL A 799 -10.14 31.40 -13.24
CA VAL A 799 -9.93 30.18 -14.05
C VAL A 799 -10.09 28.96 -13.14
N GLY A 800 -10.90 27.99 -13.57
CA GLY A 800 -11.09 26.72 -12.88
C GLY A 800 -10.13 25.64 -13.33
N ASP A 801 -10.53 24.38 -13.19
CA ASP A 801 -9.72 23.18 -13.47
C ASP A 801 -9.14 23.19 -14.89
N ILE A 802 -7.86 22.79 -15.03
CA ILE A 802 -7.14 22.71 -16.32
C ILE A 802 -6.61 21.30 -16.60
N HIS A 803 -6.23 20.56 -15.56
CA HIS A 803 -5.83 19.16 -15.65
C HIS A 803 -4.86 18.85 -16.79
N GLY A 804 -3.72 19.56 -16.84
CA GLY A 804 -2.68 19.32 -17.85
C GLY A 804 -3.09 19.51 -19.32
N GLN A 805 -4.21 20.18 -19.62
CA GLN A 805 -4.64 20.53 -20.98
C GLN A 805 -3.87 21.73 -21.55
N TYR A 806 -2.56 21.54 -21.71
CA TYR A 806 -1.60 22.61 -22.03
C TYR A 806 -1.94 23.43 -23.28
N THR A 807 -2.42 22.80 -24.34
CA THR A 807 -2.83 23.49 -25.57
C THR A 807 -4.06 24.38 -25.37
N ASP A 808 -4.97 23.98 -24.49
CA ASP A 808 -6.20 24.73 -24.20
C ASP A 808 -5.92 25.90 -23.24
N LEU A 809 -4.96 25.75 -22.32
CA LEU A 809 -4.38 26.86 -21.56
C LEU A 809 -3.82 27.96 -22.48
N ILE A 810 -3.11 27.62 -23.56
CA ILE A 810 -2.64 28.62 -24.53
C ILE A 810 -3.81 29.27 -25.29
N ARG A 811 -4.82 28.50 -25.71
CA ARG A 811 -6.03 29.06 -26.33
C ARG A 811 -6.77 30.01 -25.39
N MET A 812 -6.78 29.72 -24.09
CA MET A 812 -7.33 30.59 -23.05
C MET A 812 -6.55 31.91 -22.95
N PHE A 813 -5.22 31.88 -22.94
CA PHE A 813 -4.42 33.12 -22.96
C PHE A 813 -4.53 33.90 -24.29
N GLU A 814 -4.76 33.22 -25.43
CA GLU A 814 -5.07 33.88 -26.71
C GLU A 814 -6.43 34.59 -26.70
N MET A 815 -7.40 34.05 -25.96
CA MET A 815 -8.76 34.58 -25.82
C MET A 815 -8.79 35.73 -24.80
N CYS A 816 -8.35 35.45 -23.58
CA CYS A 816 -8.47 36.34 -22.43
C CYS A 816 -7.29 37.34 -22.27
N GLY A 817 -6.20 37.18 -23.03
CA GLY A 817 -5.00 38.03 -23.02
C GLY A 817 -3.84 37.51 -22.15
N PHE A 818 -2.63 37.47 -22.69
CA PHE A 818 -1.44 36.99 -21.95
C PHE A 818 -1.02 37.94 -20.81
N PRO A 819 -0.53 37.42 -19.66
CA PRO A 819 0.09 38.24 -18.61
C PRO A 819 1.24 39.12 -19.15
N PRO A 820 1.38 40.38 -18.69
CA PRO A 820 0.63 41.03 -17.63
C PRO A 820 -0.60 41.82 -18.13
N ASN A 821 -1.02 41.66 -19.39
CA ASN A 821 -2.14 42.45 -19.95
C ASN A 821 -3.49 42.09 -19.30
N SER A 822 -3.59 40.90 -18.72
CA SER A 822 -4.72 40.42 -17.94
C SER A 822 -4.24 39.86 -16.61
N ASN A 823 -4.93 40.21 -15.52
CA ASN A 823 -4.72 39.63 -14.20
C ASN A 823 -5.45 38.29 -14.08
N TYR A 824 -4.85 37.32 -13.41
CA TYR A 824 -5.43 35.97 -13.29
C TYR A 824 -5.47 35.46 -11.85
N LEU A 825 -6.55 34.79 -11.50
CA LEU A 825 -6.71 33.91 -10.35
C LEU A 825 -7.07 32.52 -10.87
N PHE A 826 -6.22 31.52 -10.65
CA PHE A 826 -6.57 30.13 -10.89
C PHE A 826 -6.96 29.45 -9.57
N LEU A 827 -8.00 28.62 -9.62
CA LEU A 827 -8.62 28.03 -8.43
C LEU A 827 -7.99 26.68 -8.02
N GLY A 828 -7.40 25.93 -8.95
CA GLY A 828 -6.71 24.67 -8.66
C GLY A 828 -6.64 23.72 -9.85
N ASP A 829 -6.24 22.48 -9.58
CA ASP A 829 -6.23 21.34 -10.50
C ASP A 829 -5.52 21.62 -11.83
N TYR A 830 -4.22 21.91 -11.71
CA TYR A 830 -3.31 22.19 -12.82
C TYR A 830 -2.80 20.91 -13.50
N VAL A 831 -2.74 19.82 -12.75
CA VAL A 831 -2.07 18.57 -13.12
C VAL A 831 -3.04 17.37 -13.15
N ASP A 832 -2.51 16.20 -13.51
CA ASP A 832 -3.24 14.95 -13.75
C ASP A 832 -4.25 15.00 -14.91
N ARG A 833 -4.75 13.83 -15.33
CA ARG A 833 -5.75 13.57 -16.39
C ARG A 833 -5.36 14.00 -17.82
N GLY A 834 -4.72 15.14 -18.00
CA GLY A 834 -4.20 15.63 -19.27
C GLY A 834 -2.87 14.99 -19.67
N LYS A 835 -2.37 15.42 -20.84
CA LYS A 835 -1.19 14.81 -21.49
C LYS A 835 0.11 15.59 -21.27
N GLN A 836 0.03 16.78 -20.67
CA GLN A 836 1.12 17.75 -20.56
C GLN A 836 1.01 18.54 -19.25
N SER A 837 0.91 17.83 -18.13
CA SER A 837 0.80 18.45 -16.80
C SER A 837 2.07 19.23 -16.47
N LEU A 838 3.24 18.70 -16.82
CA LEU A 838 4.54 19.34 -16.57
C LEU A 838 4.65 20.71 -17.24
N GLU A 839 4.38 20.81 -18.55
CA GLU A 839 4.41 22.11 -19.23
C GLU A 839 3.34 23.08 -18.69
N THR A 840 2.17 22.56 -18.31
CA THR A 840 1.07 23.34 -17.73
C THR A 840 1.49 24.02 -16.43
N ILE A 841 1.90 23.24 -15.42
CA ILE A 841 2.26 23.82 -14.12
C ILE A 841 3.54 24.68 -14.19
N LEU A 842 4.52 24.30 -15.02
CA LEU A 842 5.74 25.11 -15.20
C LEU A 842 5.44 26.48 -15.81
N LEU A 843 4.55 26.57 -16.81
CA LEU A 843 4.18 27.86 -17.39
C LEU A 843 3.45 28.75 -16.38
N LEU A 844 2.54 28.18 -15.59
CA LEU A 844 1.81 28.90 -14.53
C LEU A 844 2.77 29.40 -13.43
N MET A 845 3.70 28.56 -12.98
CA MET A 845 4.72 28.96 -11.98
C MET A 845 5.68 30.03 -12.54
N CYS A 846 6.12 29.94 -13.80
CA CYS A 846 6.95 30.98 -14.41
C CYS A 846 6.22 32.33 -14.51
N TYR A 847 4.92 32.34 -14.89
CA TYR A 847 4.13 33.57 -14.85
C TYR A 847 3.92 34.10 -13.42
N LYS A 848 3.73 33.22 -12.44
CA LYS A 848 3.67 33.61 -11.02
C LYS A 848 4.96 34.29 -10.56
N LEU A 849 6.12 33.72 -10.91
CA LEU A 849 7.43 34.28 -10.57
C LEU A 849 7.70 35.62 -11.25
N LYS A 850 7.26 35.78 -12.50
CA LYS A 850 7.45 37.02 -13.26
C LYS A 850 6.47 38.12 -12.85
N PHE A 851 5.24 37.78 -12.47
CA PHE A 851 4.16 38.71 -12.18
C PHE A 851 3.44 38.36 -10.85
N PRO A 852 4.13 38.37 -9.70
CA PRO A 852 3.59 37.86 -8.43
C PRO A 852 2.34 38.62 -7.94
N GLU A 853 2.19 39.89 -8.34
CA GLU A 853 1.07 40.77 -7.96
C GLU A 853 -0.08 40.82 -9.01
N ASN A 854 0.03 40.06 -10.11
CA ASN A 854 -0.98 40.03 -11.18
C ASN A 854 -1.42 38.60 -11.54
N PHE A 855 -0.70 37.59 -11.05
CA PHE A 855 -0.93 36.18 -11.34
C PHE A 855 -1.01 35.40 -10.03
N PHE A 856 -2.15 34.77 -9.77
CA PHE A 856 -2.47 34.12 -8.51
C PHE A 856 -2.90 32.68 -8.76
N LEU A 857 -2.40 31.76 -7.92
CA LEU A 857 -2.64 30.33 -8.00
C LEU A 857 -3.12 29.88 -6.62
N LEU A 858 -4.29 29.27 -6.54
CA LEU A 858 -4.77 28.56 -5.36
C LEU A 858 -4.42 27.07 -5.46
N ARG A 859 -4.64 26.35 -4.36
CA ARG A 859 -4.46 24.90 -4.29
C ARG A 859 -5.75 24.19 -4.68
N GLY A 860 -5.68 23.24 -5.61
CA GLY A 860 -6.72 22.25 -5.85
C GLY A 860 -6.47 20.91 -5.16
N ASN A 861 -7.41 19.97 -5.28
CA ASN A 861 -7.25 18.64 -4.70
C ASN A 861 -6.22 17.79 -5.48
N HIS A 862 -5.98 18.08 -6.76
CA HIS A 862 -4.90 17.48 -7.54
C HIS A 862 -3.50 18.04 -7.21
N GLU A 863 -3.39 19.14 -6.45
CA GLU A 863 -2.13 19.60 -5.86
C GLU A 863 -1.84 18.89 -4.52
N CYS A 864 -2.01 17.56 -4.50
CA CYS A 864 -1.81 16.68 -3.34
C CYS A 864 -0.96 15.44 -3.71
N ALA A 865 -0.07 15.03 -2.79
CA ALA A 865 0.81 13.88 -2.97
C ALA A 865 0.06 12.56 -3.19
N ASN A 866 -1.15 12.42 -2.64
CA ASN A 866 -1.95 11.19 -2.79
C ASN A 866 -2.65 11.14 -4.15
N VAL A 867 -3.17 12.27 -4.63
CA VAL A 867 -3.91 12.37 -5.89
C VAL A 867 -2.97 12.28 -7.10
N THR A 868 -1.86 13.02 -7.09
CA THR A 868 -0.85 13.02 -8.17
C THR A 868 -0.19 11.66 -8.43
N ARG A 869 -0.17 10.76 -7.41
CA ARG A 869 0.31 9.38 -7.55
C ARG A 869 -0.65 8.47 -8.32
N VAL A 870 -1.93 8.82 -8.40
CA VAL A 870 -3.00 7.97 -8.95
C VAL A 870 -3.44 8.42 -10.34
N TYR A 871 -3.47 9.74 -10.61
CA TYR A 871 -4.12 10.28 -11.81
C TYR A 871 -3.16 10.81 -12.90
N GLY A 872 -1.87 10.50 -12.79
CA GLY A 872 -0.91 10.50 -13.90
C GLY A 872 0.30 11.42 -13.76
N PHE A 873 0.27 12.45 -12.90
CA PHE A 873 1.36 13.42 -12.80
C PHE A 873 2.65 12.82 -12.24
N TYR A 874 2.56 11.91 -11.27
CA TYR A 874 3.70 11.14 -10.77
C TYR A 874 4.39 10.35 -11.89
N ASP A 875 3.62 9.63 -12.71
CA ASP A 875 4.15 8.85 -13.82
C ASP A 875 4.69 9.75 -14.95
N GLU A 876 4.06 10.90 -15.19
CA GLU A 876 4.57 11.90 -16.13
C GLU A 876 5.94 12.42 -15.68
N CYS A 877 6.07 12.83 -14.41
CA CYS A 877 7.33 13.27 -13.81
C CYS A 877 8.40 12.17 -13.85
N LYS A 878 8.04 10.94 -13.44
CA LYS A 878 8.94 9.77 -13.43
C LYS A 878 9.46 9.45 -14.84
N ARG A 879 8.60 9.53 -15.87
CA ARG A 879 8.92 9.15 -17.25
C ARG A 879 9.63 10.25 -18.04
N ARG A 880 9.30 11.53 -17.81
CA ARG A 880 9.82 12.67 -18.61
C ARG A 880 10.97 13.43 -17.94
N CYS A 881 11.09 13.30 -16.62
CA CYS A 881 12.08 13.98 -15.78
C CYS A 881 12.74 12.96 -14.82
N ASN A 882 12.32 12.91 -13.55
CA ASN A 882 12.65 11.89 -12.55
C ASN A 882 11.74 12.04 -11.31
N ILE A 883 11.82 11.09 -10.37
CA ILE A 883 10.99 11.08 -9.15
C ILE A 883 11.31 12.24 -8.19
N LYS A 884 12.55 12.78 -8.18
CA LYS A 884 12.90 13.94 -7.33
C LYS A 884 12.18 15.21 -7.80
N VAL A 885 11.95 15.37 -9.12
CA VAL A 885 11.16 16.48 -9.67
C VAL A 885 9.71 16.43 -9.18
N TRP A 886 9.08 15.25 -9.15
CA TRP A 886 7.74 15.10 -8.55
C TRP A 886 7.71 15.53 -7.07
N LYS A 887 8.72 15.12 -6.27
CA LYS A 887 8.81 15.56 -4.87
C LYS A 887 8.89 17.08 -4.74
N ALA A 888 9.74 17.73 -5.54
CA ALA A 888 9.84 19.19 -5.55
C ALA A 888 8.53 19.90 -5.92
N PHE A 889 7.72 19.33 -6.83
CA PHE A 889 6.37 19.83 -7.09
C PHE A 889 5.45 19.67 -5.87
N VAL A 890 5.43 18.50 -5.21
CA VAL A 890 4.65 18.28 -3.98
C VAL A 890 5.06 19.26 -2.87
N ASP A 891 6.36 19.45 -2.64
CA ASP A 891 6.87 20.40 -1.64
C ASP A 891 6.46 21.86 -1.94
N THR A 892 6.30 22.18 -3.23
CA THR A 892 5.82 23.49 -3.70
C THR A 892 4.30 23.61 -3.57
N PHE A 893 3.55 22.56 -3.91
CA PHE A 893 2.08 22.48 -3.78
C PHE A 893 1.63 22.59 -2.33
N ASN A 894 2.38 22.02 -1.39
CA ASN A 894 2.15 22.16 0.04
C ASN A 894 2.24 23.62 0.52
N CYS A 895 2.80 24.52 -0.28
CA CYS A 895 2.92 25.95 0.02
C CYS A 895 1.85 26.82 -0.66
N LEU A 896 1.03 26.31 -1.57
CA LEU A 896 0.03 27.13 -2.30
C LEU A 896 -1.00 27.78 -1.35
N PRO A 897 -1.45 29.02 -1.61
CA PRO A 897 -2.62 29.61 -0.96
C PRO A 897 -3.89 28.76 -1.17
N ILE A 898 -4.85 28.84 -0.25
CA ILE A 898 -6.00 27.92 -0.19
C ILE A 898 -7.26 28.54 -0.78
N ALA A 899 -7.48 29.84 -0.52
CA ALA A 899 -8.66 30.57 -0.99
C ALA A 899 -8.28 32.03 -1.33
N ALA A 900 -9.18 32.74 -1.99
CA ALA A 900 -9.06 34.18 -2.25
C ALA A 900 -10.39 34.89 -2.01
N ILE A 901 -10.33 36.20 -1.76
CA ILE A 901 -11.48 37.10 -1.78
C ILE A 901 -11.22 38.15 -2.86
N VAL A 902 -12.09 38.19 -3.88
CA VAL A 902 -12.04 39.22 -4.93
C VAL A 902 -12.98 40.36 -4.55
N ALA A 903 -12.45 41.58 -4.58
CA ALA A 903 -13.17 42.83 -4.32
C ALA A 903 -13.94 42.89 -2.99
N GLN A 904 -13.51 42.14 -1.97
CA GLN A 904 -14.22 41.95 -0.69
C GLN A 904 -15.63 41.33 -0.81
N LYS A 905 -16.06 40.90 -2.01
CA LYS A 905 -17.45 40.46 -2.28
C LYS A 905 -17.60 39.08 -2.90
N ILE A 906 -16.55 38.53 -3.51
CA ILE A 906 -16.58 37.20 -4.11
C ILE A 906 -15.60 36.30 -3.36
N PHE A 907 -16.09 35.23 -2.73
CA PHE A 907 -15.25 34.21 -2.11
C PHE A 907 -14.85 33.16 -3.14
N CYS A 908 -13.55 32.95 -3.30
CA CYS A 908 -12.96 32.06 -4.31
C CYS A 908 -12.23 30.89 -3.65
N VAL A 909 -12.55 29.66 -4.07
CA VAL A 909 -12.00 28.42 -3.49
C VAL A 909 -11.94 27.33 -4.58
N HIS A 910 -11.25 26.21 -4.35
CA HIS A 910 -11.25 25.09 -5.29
C HIS A 910 -12.54 24.28 -5.21
N GLY A 911 -12.72 23.54 -4.11
CA GLY A 911 -13.91 22.74 -3.83
C GLY A 911 -15.05 23.64 -3.36
N GLY A 912 -15.16 23.91 -2.07
CA GLY A 912 -16.36 24.59 -1.57
C GLY A 912 -16.26 25.05 -0.13
N LEU A 913 -17.36 24.87 0.60
CA LEU A 913 -17.51 25.31 1.98
C LEU A 913 -17.24 24.14 2.94
N SER A 914 -16.80 24.44 4.17
CA SER A 914 -16.62 23.44 5.23
C SER A 914 -17.60 23.70 6.38
N PRO A 915 -18.14 22.65 7.05
CA PRO A 915 -18.82 22.83 8.33
C PRO A 915 -17.88 23.36 9.43
N SER A 916 -16.56 23.26 9.22
CA SER A 916 -15.52 23.82 10.09
C SER A 916 -15.17 25.28 9.79
N LEU A 917 -15.76 25.90 8.75
CA LEU A 917 -15.50 27.30 8.39
C LEU A 917 -16.47 28.24 9.12
N SER A 918 -15.97 28.86 10.18
CA SER A 918 -16.74 29.77 11.04
C SER A 918 -16.36 31.24 10.82
N HIS A 919 -15.08 31.51 10.60
CA HIS A 919 -14.50 32.82 10.36
C HIS A 919 -13.44 32.76 9.25
N MET A 920 -13.21 33.86 8.54
CA MET A 920 -12.17 33.91 7.49
C MET A 920 -10.76 33.71 8.05
N ASP A 921 -10.55 33.98 9.34
CA ASP A 921 -9.28 33.70 10.02
C ASP A 921 -9.00 32.21 10.16
N ASP A 922 -10.02 31.33 10.13
CA ASP A 922 -9.83 29.88 10.14
C ASP A 922 -9.00 29.44 8.91
N ILE A 923 -9.19 30.12 7.77
CA ILE A 923 -8.38 29.93 6.55
C ILE A 923 -7.02 30.63 6.69
N ARG A 924 -6.97 31.87 7.20
CA ARG A 924 -5.70 32.60 7.39
C ARG A 924 -4.72 31.88 8.33
N GLN A 925 -5.24 31.08 9.27
CA GLN A 925 -4.47 30.30 10.23
C GLN A 925 -4.04 28.92 9.71
N ILE A 926 -4.43 28.51 8.49
CA ILE A 926 -3.92 27.26 7.88
C ILE A 926 -2.42 27.40 7.66
N ALA A 927 -1.65 26.68 8.48
CA ALA A 927 -0.20 26.64 8.40
C ALA A 927 0.26 26.11 7.03
N ARG A 928 1.27 26.74 6.44
CA ARG A 928 1.95 26.29 5.22
C ARG A 928 3.47 26.32 5.43
N PRO A 929 4.24 25.33 4.95
CA PRO A 929 3.80 24.17 4.17
C PRO A 929 2.95 23.18 4.97
N THR A 930 1.94 22.59 4.32
CA THR A 930 1.16 21.46 4.87
C THR A 930 0.75 20.50 3.76
N ASP A 931 0.72 19.21 4.06
CA ASP A 931 -0.05 18.24 3.27
C ASP A 931 -1.55 18.46 3.47
N VAL A 932 -2.38 17.90 2.58
CA VAL A 932 -3.84 17.87 2.76
C VAL A 932 -4.20 16.73 3.73
N PRO A 933 -4.88 17.00 4.86
CA PRO A 933 -5.34 15.94 5.77
C PRO A 933 -6.53 15.17 5.19
N ASP A 934 -6.85 14.00 5.74
CA ASP A 934 -7.99 13.18 5.28
C ASP A 934 -9.37 13.79 5.63
N TYR A 935 -9.43 14.77 6.53
CA TYR A 935 -10.66 15.43 7.00
C TYR A 935 -10.38 16.82 7.59
N GLY A 936 -11.44 17.62 7.76
CA GLY A 936 -11.40 18.96 8.36
C GLY A 936 -11.20 20.08 7.34
N LEU A 937 -11.09 21.32 7.83
CA LEU A 937 -11.21 22.55 7.02
C LEU A 937 -10.43 22.52 5.69
N LEU A 938 -9.12 22.23 5.70
CA LEU A 938 -8.31 22.21 4.48
C LEU A 938 -8.76 21.11 3.50
N ASN A 939 -9.16 19.93 3.99
CA ASN A 939 -9.72 18.90 3.13
C ASN A 939 -11.03 19.39 2.49
N ASP A 940 -11.91 19.98 3.28
CA ASP A 940 -13.25 20.34 2.83
C ASP A 940 -13.27 21.49 1.82
N LEU A 941 -12.39 22.48 1.99
CA LEU A 941 -12.19 23.55 1.02
C LEU A 941 -11.72 23.03 -0.35
N LEU A 942 -11.13 21.82 -0.41
CA LEU A 942 -10.62 21.21 -1.65
C LEU A 942 -11.55 20.14 -2.24
N TRP A 943 -12.48 19.57 -1.47
CA TRP A 943 -13.25 18.37 -1.85
C TRP A 943 -14.77 18.43 -1.63
N SER A 944 -15.29 19.46 -0.97
CA SER A 944 -16.75 19.60 -0.78
C SER A 944 -17.46 19.96 -2.09
N ASP A 945 -18.72 19.55 -2.25
CA ASP A 945 -19.53 19.76 -3.46
C ASP A 945 -20.91 20.41 -3.15
N PRO A 946 -21.39 21.41 -3.91
CA PRO A 946 -22.78 21.88 -3.77
C PRO A 946 -23.75 20.82 -4.33
N ALA A 947 -24.88 20.63 -3.67
CA ALA A 947 -25.93 19.73 -4.13
C ALA A 947 -27.35 20.30 -3.89
N ASP A 948 -28.33 19.80 -4.65
CA ASP A 948 -29.75 20.06 -4.42
C ASP A 948 -30.29 19.01 -3.44
N MET A 949 -30.37 19.37 -2.17
CA MET A 949 -30.56 18.45 -1.03
C MET A 949 -31.38 19.12 0.08
N GLU A 950 -32.16 18.32 0.82
CA GLU A 950 -33.02 18.81 1.91
C GLU A 950 -32.24 19.10 3.21
N ASN A 951 -31.14 18.39 3.46
CA ASN A 951 -30.28 18.61 4.62
C ASN A 951 -29.27 19.75 4.37
N ASP A 952 -28.71 20.31 5.45
CA ASP A 952 -27.67 21.35 5.35
C ASP A 952 -26.34 20.77 4.83
N TRP A 953 -25.90 19.65 5.41
CA TRP A 953 -24.65 18.93 5.11
C TRP A 953 -24.88 17.42 5.05
N GLU A 954 -24.28 16.75 4.07
CA GLU A 954 -24.27 15.28 3.93
C GLU A 954 -22.86 14.81 3.55
N SER A 955 -22.53 13.53 3.74
CA SER A 955 -21.25 12.98 3.29
C SER A 955 -21.20 12.93 1.76
N ASN A 956 -20.09 13.35 1.15
CA ASN A 956 -19.93 13.28 -0.31
C ASN A 956 -19.82 11.80 -0.77
N GLU A 957 -20.49 11.44 -1.87
CA GLU A 957 -20.43 10.09 -2.48
C GLU A 957 -18.99 9.66 -2.84
N ARG A 958 -18.08 10.62 -3.04
CA ARG A 958 -16.65 10.39 -3.24
C ARG A 958 -15.95 9.72 -2.04
N GLY A 959 -16.59 9.68 -0.87
CA GLY A 959 -16.01 9.17 0.38
C GLY A 959 -15.02 10.13 1.06
N VAL A 960 -14.98 11.39 0.62
CA VAL A 960 -14.12 12.46 1.16
C VAL A 960 -14.90 13.77 1.21
N SER A 961 -14.84 14.47 2.34
CA SER A 961 -15.61 15.70 2.60
C SER A 961 -17.14 15.54 2.48
N TYR A 962 -17.84 16.66 2.25
CA TYR A 962 -19.29 16.83 2.38
C TYR A 962 -19.93 17.41 1.12
N CYS A 963 -21.19 17.07 0.90
CA CYS A 963 -22.10 17.84 0.07
C CYS A 963 -22.79 18.92 0.91
N PHE A 964 -23.10 20.09 0.33
CA PHE A 964 -23.78 21.19 1.01
C PHE A 964 -24.93 21.81 0.20
N GLY A 965 -26.03 22.09 0.90
CA GLY A 965 -27.27 22.61 0.31
C GLY A 965 -27.38 24.14 0.26
N LYS A 966 -28.48 24.63 -0.34
CA LYS A 966 -28.78 26.07 -0.50
C LYS A 966 -28.61 26.89 0.76
N LYS A 967 -29.10 26.37 1.89
CA LYS A 967 -29.13 27.07 3.17
C LYS A 967 -27.73 27.39 3.69
N VAL A 968 -26.79 26.46 3.57
CA VAL A 968 -25.37 26.66 3.93
C VAL A 968 -24.75 27.81 3.13
N ILE A 969 -24.99 27.85 1.82
CA ILE A 969 -24.45 28.90 0.94
C ILE A 969 -25.00 30.28 1.35
N MET A 970 -26.32 30.39 1.54
CA MET A 970 -26.96 31.64 1.95
C MET A 970 -26.50 32.12 3.34
N GLU A 971 -26.39 31.21 4.32
CA GLU A 971 -25.88 31.53 5.65
C GLU A 971 -24.41 31.97 5.61
N PHE A 972 -23.57 31.34 4.79
CA PHE A 972 -22.17 31.70 4.61
C PHE A 972 -22.02 33.11 4.01
N LEU A 973 -22.71 33.37 2.90
CA LEU A 973 -22.71 34.68 2.23
C LEU A 973 -23.18 35.80 3.17
N GLN A 974 -24.29 35.58 3.87
CA GLN A 974 -24.83 36.55 4.84
C GLN A 974 -23.89 36.77 6.04
N ARG A 975 -23.23 35.72 6.54
CA ARG A 975 -22.31 35.81 7.70
C ARG A 975 -21.05 36.61 7.39
N HIS A 976 -20.58 36.57 6.14
CA HIS A 976 -19.31 37.18 5.73
C HIS A 976 -19.46 38.39 4.80
N ASP A 977 -20.69 38.86 4.56
CA ASP A 977 -21.03 39.96 3.64
C ASP A 977 -20.49 39.74 2.21
N PHE A 978 -20.58 38.50 1.71
CA PHE A 978 -20.23 38.17 0.33
C PHE A 978 -21.49 38.11 -0.55
N ASP A 979 -21.33 38.44 -1.83
CA ASP A 979 -22.40 38.42 -2.84
C ASP A 979 -22.38 37.11 -3.66
N LEU A 980 -21.24 36.42 -3.73
CA LEU A 980 -21.03 35.22 -4.57
C LEU A 980 -19.93 34.29 -4.03
N VAL A 981 -20.18 32.98 -4.08
CA VAL A 981 -19.11 31.96 -4.03
C VAL A 981 -18.71 31.56 -5.45
N CYS A 982 -17.42 31.63 -5.79
CA CYS A 982 -16.87 31.14 -7.05
C CYS A 982 -15.94 29.96 -6.77
N ARG A 983 -16.33 28.76 -7.20
CA ARG A 983 -15.53 27.54 -7.05
C ARG A 983 -15.06 26.99 -8.40
N ALA A 984 -14.13 26.05 -8.35
CA ALA A 984 -13.84 25.14 -9.45
C ALA A 984 -14.31 23.73 -9.05
N HIS A 985 -13.61 22.66 -9.41
CA HIS A 985 -13.93 21.27 -9.06
C HIS A 985 -15.29 20.78 -9.63
N MET A 986 -15.31 19.57 -10.19
CA MET A 986 -16.41 19.01 -11.02
C MET A 986 -16.56 19.62 -12.42
N VAL A 987 -16.67 18.74 -13.42
CA VAL A 987 -16.95 19.10 -14.81
C VAL A 987 -18.41 19.51 -15.00
N VAL A 988 -18.63 20.60 -15.71
CA VAL A 988 -19.96 21.16 -16.04
C VAL A 988 -20.07 21.44 -17.55
N GLU A 989 -21.26 21.24 -18.13
CA GLU A 989 -21.45 21.14 -19.59
C GLU A 989 -21.02 22.42 -20.35
N ASP A 990 -21.48 23.59 -19.90
CA ASP A 990 -21.16 24.90 -20.49
C ASP A 990 -19.82 25.50 -20.00
N GLY A 991 -19.03 24.75 -19.24
CA GLY A 991 -17.80 25.23 -18.60
C GLY A 991 -18.02 26.16 -17.40
N TYR A 992 -19.26 26.55 -17.12
CA TYR A 992 -19.67 27.16 -15.87
C TYR A 992 -21.10 26.72 -15.51
N GLU A 993 -21.43 26.68 -14.22
CA GLU A 993 -22.78 26.37 -13.73
C GLU A 993 -23.11 27.24 -12.51
N PHE A 994 -24.32 27.81 -12.50
CA PHE A 994 -24.83 28.58 -11.37
C PHE A 994 -25.75 27.73 -10.49
N PHE A 995 -25.46 27.71 -9.20
CA PHE A 995 -26.30 27.08 -8.19
C PHE A 995 -27.14 28.14 -7.46
N ASN A 996 -28.35 27.75 -7.06
CA ASN A 996 -29.21 28.47 -6.12
C ASN A 996 -29.34 30.00 -6.39
N ASP A 997 -30.18 30.39 -7.35
CA ASP A 997 -30.42 31.81 -7.69
C ASP A 997 -29.15 32.60 -8.06
N ARG A 998 -28.11 31.91 -8.52
CA ARG A 998 -26.80 32.43 -8.94
C ARG A 998 -25.89 32.94 -7.80
N VAL A 999 -26.12 32.49 -6.57
CA VAL A 999 -25.29 32.88 -5.41
C VAL A 999 -24.01 32.03 -5.25
N LEU A 1000 -23.92 30.93 -5.98
CA LEU A 1000 -22.68 30.17 -6.18
C LEU A 1000 -22.50 29.88 -7.67
N VAL A 1001 -21.25 29.94 -8.15
CA VAL A 1001 -20.86 29.51 -9.50
C VAL A 1001 -19.70 28.51 -9.43
N THR A 1002 -19.82 27.43 -10.19
CA THR A 1002 -18.73 26.53 -10.53
C THR A 1002 -18.15 26.93 -11.87
N VAL A 1003 -16.82 27.06 -11.97
CA VAL A 1003 -16.10 27.37 -13.21
C VAL A 1003 -15.14 26.23 -13.52
N PHE A 1004 -15.19 25.72 -14.75
CA PHE A 1004 -14.36 24.62 -15.22
C PHE A 1004 -13.71 25.03 -16.54
N SER A 1005 -12.39 25.10 -16.59
CA SER A 1005 -11.66 25.73 -17.71
C SER A 1005 -11.07 24.74 -18.72
N ALA A 1006 -11.23 23.44 -18.48
CA ALA A 1006 -10.77 22.34 -19.33
C ALA A 1006 -11.87 21.87 -20.32
N PRO A 1007 -11.86 22.30 -21.60
CA PRO A 1007 -12.86 21.87 -22.59
C PRO A 1007 -12.60 20.44 -23.06
N ASN A 1008 -13.67 19.69 -23.34
CA ASN A 1008 -13.62 18.26 -23.66
C ASN A 1008 -12.76 17.47 -22.67
N TYR A 1009 -13.13 17.55 -21.40
CA TYR A 1009 -12.43 16.94 -20.28
C TYR A 1009 -12.15 15.45 -20.52
N CYS A 1010 -10.97 14.99 -20.10
CA CYS A 1010 -10.44 13.65 -20.38
C CYS A 1010 -10.41 13.22 -21.87
N GLY A 1011 -10.83 14.09 -22.80
CA GLY A 1011 -11.02 13.80 -24.22
C GLY A 1011 -12.40 13.21 -24.59
N GLU A 1012 -13.33 13.09 -23.63
CA GLU A 1012 -14.56 12.29 -23.78
C GLU A 1012 -15.87 13.02 -23.41
N PHE A 1013 -15.82 14.13 -22.68
CA PHE A 1013 -17.01 14.76 -22.09
C PHE A 1013 -17.71 15.80 -23.00
N ASP A 1014 -17.06 16.26 -24.09
CA ASP A 1014 -17.55 17.32 -25.02
C ASP A 1014 -18.01 18.63 -24.36
N ASN A 1015 -17.65 18.85 -23.09
CA ASN A 1015 -17.97 20.07 -22.35
C ASN A 1015 -17.17 21.27 -22.89
N TRP A 1016 -17.70 22.47 -22.66
CA TRP A 1016 -16.96 23.71 -22.86
C TRP A 1016 -16.05 23.99 -21.65
N GLY A 1017 -15.03 24.81 -21.86
CA GLY A 1017 -14.31 25.47 -20.78
C GLY A 1017 -14.81 26.90 -20.64
N ALA A 1018 -14.80 27.47 -19.43
CA ALA A 1018 -15.08 28.90 -19.23
C ALA A 1018 -13.98 29.60 -18.43
N VAL A 1019 -13.89 30.91 -18.60
CA VAL A 1019 -13.15 31.84 -17.72
C VAL A 1019 -14.11 32.92 -17.27
N MET A 1020 -14.23 33.11 -15.95
CA MET A 1020 -15.07 34.17 -15.39
C MET A 1020 -14.26 35.47 -15.29
N SER A 1021 -14.76 36.56 -15.83
CA SER A 1021 -14.15 37.89 -15.73
C SER A 1021 -14.90 38.72 -14.71
N VAL A 1022 -14.18 39.30 -13.74
CA VAL A 1022 -14.70 40.30 -12.82
C VAL A 1022 -14.15 41.66 -13.24
N SER A 1023 -15.02 42.58 -13.64
CA SER A 1023 -14.63 43.96 -14.00
C SER A 1023 -14.40 44.84 -12.77
N GLY A 1024 -13.82 46.03 -12.97
CA GLY A 1024 -13.69 47.05 -11.90
C GLY A 1024 -15.03 47.54 -11.33
N GLU A 1025 -16.14 47.33 -12.05
CA GLU A 1025 -17.52 47.63 -11.62
C GLU A 1025 -18.23 46.39 -11.03
N LEU A 1026 -17.47 45.32 -10.73
CA LEU A 1026 -17.96 44.02 -10.25
C LEU A 1026 -18.92 43.28 -11.19
N LEU A 1027 -19.04 43.73 -12.45
CA LEU A 1027 -19.74 42.98 -13.49
C LEU A 1027 -18.99 41.68 -13.80
N CYS A 1028 -19.70 40.57 -13.67
CA CYS A 1028 -19.22 39.21 -13.93
C CYS A 1028 -19.65 38.74 -15.33
N SER A 1029 -18.69 38.33 -16.17
CA SER A 1029 -18.96 37.84 -17.54
C SER A 1029 -18.09 36.64 -17.90
N PHE A 1030 -18.63 35.67 -18.64
CA PHE A 1030 -17.93 34.43 -18.98
C PHE A 1030 -17.37 34.45 -20.41
N GLU A 1031 -16.10 34.09 -20.56
CA GLU A 1031 -15.46 33.84 -21.85
C GLU A 1031 -15.41 32.33 -22.08
N LEU A 1032 -16.08 31.85 -23.14
CA LEU A 1032 -16.32 30.42 -23.36
C LEU A 1032 -15.38 29.82 -24.40
N LEU A 1033 -14.60 28.84 -23.97
CA LEU A 1033 -13.65 28.08 -24.76
C LEU A 1033 -14.29 26.80 -25.30
N LYS A 1034 -14.61 26.81 -26.60
CA LYS A 1034 -15.23 25.65 -27.28
C LYS A 1034 -14.37 24.38 -27.21
N PRO A 1035 -14.98 23.18 -27.05
CA PRO A 1035 -14.29 21.93 -27.33
C PRO A 1035 -13.82 21.90 -28.79
N LEU A 1036 -12.63 21.34 -29.02
CA LEU A 1036 -12.08 21.11 -30.35
C LEU A 1036 -11.58 19.67 -30.44
N ASP A 1037 -11.90 18.99 -31.54
CA ASP A 1037 -11.31 17.70 -31.83
C ASP A 1037 -9.79 17.80 -32.09
N SER A 1038 -9.10 16.65 -32.06
CA SER A 1038 -7.63 16.58 -32.23
C SER A 1038 -7.10 17.12 -33.58
N SER A 1039 -7.93 17.25 -34.62
CA SER A 1039 -7.61 17.84 -35.92
C SER A 1039 -7.82 19.35 -35.89
N ALA A 1040 -8.98 19.80 -35.41
CA ALA A 1040 -9.32 21.21 -35.25
C ALA A 1040 -8.34 21.92 -34.31
N LEU A 1041 -7.96 21.29 -33.19
CA LEU A 1041 -6.98 21.80 -32.24
C LEU A 1041 -5.59 21.97 -32.87
N LYS A 1042 -5.11 20.98 -33.64
CA LYS A 1042 -3.85 21.08 -34.41
C LYS A 1042 -3.90 22.20 -35.46
N SER A 1043 -5.05 22.38 -36.11
CA SER A 1043 -5.27 23.44 -37.10
C SER A 1043 -5.23 24.83 -36.45
N HIS A 1044 -5.89 24.99 -35.31
CA HIS A 1044 -5.87 26.23 -34.51
C HIS A 1044 -4.44 26.58 -34.08
N ILE A 1045 -3.74 25.65 -33.43
CA ILE A 1045 -2.35 25.86 -32.96
C ILE A 1045 -1.41 26.21 -34.13
N LYS A 1046 -1.56 25.58 -35.30
CA LYS A 1046 -0.80 25.92 -36.52
C LYS A 1046 -1.11 27.34 -37.00
N LYS A 1047 -2.37 27.77 -36.98
CA LYS A 1047 -2.81 29.13 -37.36
C LYS A 1047 -2.25 30.17 -36.38
N SER A 1048 -2.36 29.93 -35.08
CA SER A 1048 -1.83 30.82 -34.05
C SER A 1048 -0.31 30.94 -34.10
N ARG A 1049 0.42 29.83 -34.31
CA ARG A 1049 1.87 29.86 -34.52
C ARG A 1049 2.27 30.74 -35.69
N ASN A 1050 1.57 30.63 -36.82
CA ASN A 1050 1.82 31.46 -38.00
C ASN A 1050 1.52 32.95 -37.72
N LYS A 1051 0.44 33.26 -36.98
CA LYS A 1051 0.12 34.62 -36.54
C LYS A 1051 1.21 35.19 -35.63
N ARG A 1052 1.69 34.41 -34.65
CA ARG A 1052 2.79 34.79 -33.74
C ARG A 1052 4.08 35.06 -34.50
N GLN A 1053 4.47 34.17 -35.43
CA GLN A 1053 5.65 34.38 -36.28
C GLN A 1053 5.52 35.63 -37.17
N SER A 1054 4.32 35.90 -37.70
CA SER A 1054 4.06 37.12 -38.48
C SER A 1054 4.23 38.40 -37.65
N MET A 1055 3.79 38.39 -36.38
CA MET A 1055 3.95 39.53 -35.48
C MET A 1055 5.43 39.73 -35.07
N LEU A 1056 6.16 38.64 -34.78
CA LEU A 1056 7.59 38.68 -34.46
C LEU A 1056 8.47 39.13 -35.64
N ASN A 1057 8.06 38.83 -36.88
CA ASN A 1057 8.79 39.19 -38.10
C ASN A 1057 8.36 40.53 -38.71
N SER A 1058 7.41 41.25 -38.10
CA SER A 1058 6.98 42.58 -38.58
C SER A 1058 7.91 43.66 -38.01
N PRO A 1059 8.36 44.66 -38.80
CA PRO A 1059 9.14 45.77 -38.25
C PRO A 1059 8.30 46.57 -37.24
N PRO A 1060 8.90 47.10 -36.16
CA PRO A 1060 8.17 47.84 -35.15
C PRO A 1060 7.47 49.06 -35.77
N ALA A 1061 6.18 49.21 -35.48
CA ALA A 1061 5.40 50.32 -35.99
C ALA A 1061 5.96 51.64 -35.45
N HIS A 1062 6.27 52.57 -36.36
CA HIS A 1062 6.61 53.94 -35.98
C HIS A 1062 5.41 54.61 -35.29
N TYR A 1063 5.44 54.68 -33.96
CA TYR A 1063 4.58 55.58 -33.22
C TYR A 1063 5.03 57.02 -33.51
N ALA A 1064 4.25 57.72 -34.33
CA ALA A 1064 4.28 59.17 -34.35
C ALA A 1064 3.71 59.69 -33.02
N PRO A 1065 4.28 60.76 -32.43
CA PRO A 1065 3.79 61.29 -31.16
C PRO A 1065 2.42 61.94 -31.36
N GLN A 1066 1.38 61.36 -30.78
CA GLN A 1066 0.13 62.08 -30.52
C GLN A 1066 0.20 62.78 -29.17
N SER A 1067 -0.24 64.03 -29.18
CA SER A 1067 -0.16 64.98 -28.06
C SER A 1067 -1.37 64.86 -27.12
N TYR A 1068 -1.09 65.12 -25.84
CA TYR A 1068 -1.99 65.18 -24.66
C TYR A 1068 -2.35 63.83 -24.03
#